data_AF-A0A6C0D4H5-F1
#
_entry.id   AF-A0A6C0D4H5-F1
#
_cell.length_a   1.000
_cell.length_b   1.000
_cell.length_c   1.000
_cell.angle_alpha   90.00
_cell.angle_beta   90.00
_cell.angle_gamma   90.00
#
_symmetry.space_group_name_H-M   'P 1'
#
loop_
_entity.id
_entity.type
_entity.pdbx_description
1 polymer ?
#
loop_
_entity_poly.entity_id
_entity_poly.type
_entity_poly.pdbx_seq_one_letter_code
_entity_poly.pdbx_strand_id
1 'polypeptide(L)'
;MVEESKEDSKTVEHLENLIKEENIMSFDSDCIRKKSNWSKSSKHYKFDNPSFQPETLLNDIPTHSPKLDALLKKIDELDKADKKKHGKLFKHFIFSDLKSNTYGTKLLAAAFMAKGLTMGYGATLIKPISKASSRSSSRSSASTSKSESESDSDDDSVVTKGGNPKPPKKEKLYNKMELLSDEQLKRTKNENFYLLSSVSVYDQNITVAHKKEILKKFNQRPENIHGELVRFIIMDSGFKEGIDLFDIKYIHIFEPSTVASDQKQTIGRGTRTCGQKGLEFHPKSGWPLHVFIYDLSIPQELRSTFLGSVSAMDLYLKTMNIDVRLFHFAHDLEKTTVFGSVDYELNKNIHSFSIPNSLSDDEGGDEFVYGGGEENEFESDGLQPIQGGGPKVTQKRLRIRADATPIIINTSSEKPKTHEEMRDFIREHYSEFTWPLVKMENLCEDKEKKGGANQSAYANQTASASQVMKYTPTQDFIRHYFTPTNPLKGILLYQGVGTGKTCCAIAAATTTFEKDGYTIIWVTRTTLKNDIWKNMFDQVCNESISHRITNEGLEIPNEQNKRMRLLSKAWRIRPMSYKQFSNLVSKQNAFYKTLVKINGQVDPLRKTLLIIDEAHKLYGGTDLSSLERPDMNALHQALMHSYQLSGRDSAKLILMTATPVTQDPMELIKLINLCKPIDRQIPDRFEEFSEKYLNEMGEFTEQGRHQYLDDIAGHVSYLNREKDARQFAQPIIKHINVPIVDKEGFDAAKKFDRKIVRDIMESDVSDLMAKIAEKSNELVGELSDIDASKFSFLKEEICDGLSGKELKAAEKVANANIRDLVTEAKDHVKQIRKDIKELREAMKERNKGRKDAIAAISGNRENLEEEYEDYKGSLLYSMKNKCSTKVLGNAPLREQIKEHPEVAQIDRDMEEKNTHIRELQERLKVQIALYKTRITYLRSLLKTDLTVEEKTLLRTNIKSETKYYRKIIVSKRKYNKKIESNMKKEIKKLEKTRKKKYNSVKKTVKNQIRDEKKKKTAIKREEANLRKTLRKQGELKEEIHHDLLKNLTQKYRAKIMEDMVDYDEKMVEEEREKAEAKEKKAKEKERIKQENARERLAERERVRQEKEALRKTKKAEKEKERAEKEATRKNQRKQPK
;
A
#
# COMPACT_ATOMS: atom_id res chain seq x y z
N MET A 1 4.53 -60.28 12.22
CA MET A 1 4.19 -59.65 10.93
C MET A 1 2.80 -58.99 10.87
N VAL A 2 2.00 -58.97 11.94
CA VAL A 2 0.69 -58.26 11.97
C VAL A 2 0.69 -57.02 12.91
N GLU A 3 1.77 -56.80 13.68
CA GLU A 3 1.90 -55.61 14.54
C GLU A 3 2.77 -54.49 13.96
N GLU A 4 3.72 -54.78 13.05
CA GLU A 4 4.53 -53.75 12.35
C GLU A 4 3.74 -52.96 11.29
N SER A 5 2.62 -53.50 10.78
CA SER A 5 1.82 -52.81 9.75
C SER A 5 0.86 -51.74 10.30
N LYS A 6 0.65 -51.68 11.63
CA LYS A 6 -0.18 -50.64 12.28
C LYS A 6 0.62 -49.40 12.68
N GLU A 7 1.94 -49.52 12.85
CA GLU A 7 2.83 -48.41 13.21
C GLU A 7 3.28 -47.62 11.97
N ASP A 8 3.53 -48.29 10.83
CA ASP A 8 3.83 -47.63 9.56
C ASP A 8 2.61 -46.89 8.98
N SER A 9 1.40 -47.41 9.15
CA SER A 9 0.16 -46.74 8.74
C SER A 9 -0.05 -45.39 9.47
N LYS A 10 0.15 -45.36 10.79
CA LYS A 10 0.08 -44.13 11.60
C LYS A 10 1.20 -43.13 11.28
N THR A 11 2.37 -43.62 10.87
CA THR A 11 3.54 -42.78 10.56
C THR A 11 3.42 -42.12 9.18
N VAL A 12 2.82 -42.83 8.21
CA VAL A 12 2.46 -42.30 6.89
C VAL A 12 1.29 -41.32 6.99
N GLU A 13 0.25 -41.63 7.77
CA GLU A 13 -0.90 -40.74 8.03
C GLU A 13 -0.48 -39.45 8.75
N HIS A 14 0.51 -39.50 9.64
CA HIS A 14 1.11 -38.33 10.29
C HIS A 14 1.99 -37.50 9.36
N LEU A 15 2.67 -38.13 8.39
CA LEU A 15 3.45 -37.46 7.35
C LEU A 15 2.55 -36.77 6.31
N GLU A 16 1.43 -37.41 5.94
CA GLU A 16 0.39 -36.80 5.10
C GLU A 16 -0.29 -35.62 5.81
N ASN A 17 -0.52 -35.72 7.12
CA ASN A 17 -1.07 -34.64 7.91
C ASN A 17 -0.10 -33.45 8.12
N LEU A 18 1.21 -33.67 8.10
CA LEU A 18 2.25 -32.62 8.09
C LEU A 18 2.41 -31.95 6.72
N ILE A 19 2.22 -32.70 5.62
CA ILE A 19 2.24 -32.15 4.25
C ILE A 19 0.92 -31.42 3.94
N LYS A 20 -0.18 -31.78 4.62
CA LYS A 20 -1.46 -31.05 4.63
C LYS A 20 -1.44 -29.77 5.49
N GLU A 21 -0.32 -29.40 6.10
CA GLU A 21 -0.20 -28.12 6.82
C GLU A 21 -0.14 -26.97 5.83
N GLU A 22 -1.17 -26.12 5.84
CA GLU A 22 -1.38 -24.97 4.96
C GLU A 22 -0.34 -23.85 5.18
N ASN A 23 0.90 -24.13 4.83
CA ASN A 23 1.94 -23.11 4.72
C ASN A 23 1.71 -22.34 3.43
N ILE A 24 0.90 -21.28 3.53
CA ILE A 24 0.72 -20.26 2.50
C ILE A 24 2.10 -19.68 2.18
N MET A 25 2.58 -19.90 0.96
CA MET A 25 3.86 -19.36 0.51
C MET A 25 3.76 -17.92 -0.01
N SER A 26 2.64 -17.59 -0.65
CA SER A 26 2.37 -16.31 -1.28
C SER A 26 0.88 -16.15 -1.55
N PHE A 27 0.46 -14.92 -1.81
CA PHE A 27 -0.87 -14.62 -2.31
C PHE A 27 -0.82 -14.14 -3.77
N ASP A 28 -1.85 -14.47 -4.53
CA ASP A 28 -2.06 -13.97 -5.88
C ASP A 28 -2.71 -12.57 -5.85
N SER A 29 -2.03 -11.57 -6.42
CA SER A 29 -2.45 -10.17 -6.38
C SER A 29 -3.79 -9.94 -7.09
N ASP A 30 -4.02 -10.60 -8.22
CA ASP A 30 -5.24 -10.42 -9.02
C ASP A 30 -6.44 -11.05 -8.33
N CYS A 31 -6.25 -12.21 -7.69
CA CYS A 31 -7.25 -12.86 -6.86
C CYS A 31 -7.63 -11.97 -5.67
N ILE A 32 -6.65 -11.44 -4.92
CA ILE A 32 -6.90 -10.51 -3.80
C ILE A 32 -7.75 -9.34 -4.28
N ARG A 33 -7.37 -8.71 -5.39
CA ARG A 33 -8.07 -7.55 -5.93
C ARG A 33 -9.53 -7.88 -6.25
N LYS A 34 -9.80 -8.99 -6.94
CA LYS A 34 -11.17 -9.41 -7.32
C LYS A 34 -11.99 -9.86 -6.12
N LYS A 35 -11.43 -10.75 -5.29
CA LYS A 35 -12.15 -11.33 -4.14
C LYS A 35 -12.42 -10.32 -3.04
N SER A 36 -11.61 -9.26 -2.92
CA SER A 36 -11.89 -8.14 -2.01
C SER A 36 -13.24 -7.45 -2.27
N ASN A 37 -13.79 -7.58 -3.49
CA ASN A 37 -15.10 -7.04 -3.84
C ASN A 37 -16.22 -8.06 -3.64
N TRP A 38 -15.97 -9.35 -3.89
CA TRP A 38 -16.96 -10.43 -3.76
C TRP A 38 -16.31 -11.81 -3.71
N SER A 39 -16.75 -12.66 -2.78
CA SER A 39 -16.12 -13.96 -2.52
C SER A 39 -16.50 -15.08 -3.51
N LYS A 40 -17.72 -15.07 -4.08
CA LYS A 40 -18.30 -16.21 -4.83
C LYS A 40 -18.84 -15.84 -6.21
N SER A 41 -18.40 -16.51 -7.28
CA SER A 41 -19.05 -16.33 -8.60
C SER A 41 -20.28 -17.23 -8.69
N SER A 42 -21.45 -16.65 -8.98
CA SER A 42 -22.66 -17.41 -9.28
C SER A 42 -23.51 -16.67 -10.32
N LYS A 43 -24.22 -17.42 -11.15
CA LYS A 43 -25.20 -16.86 -12.10
C LYS A 43 -26.38 -16.20 -11.38
N HIS A 44 -26.68 -16.63 -10.15
CA HIS A 44 -27.77 -16.08 -9.33
C HIS A 44 -27.53 -14.62 -8.90
N TYR A 45 -26.29 -14.13 -8.94
CA TYR A 45 -25.95 -12.74 -8.61
C TYR A 45 -25.89 -11.82 -9.84
N LYS A 46 -26.01 -12.35 -11.06
CA LYS A 46 -25.87 -11.58 -12.30
C LYS A 46 -27.23 -11.08 -12.77
N PHE A 47 -27.52 -9.78 -12.65
CA PHE A 47 -28.83 -9.20 -13.00
C PHE A 47 -29.24 -9.39 -14.46
N ASP A 48 -28.26 -9.51 -15.36
CA ASP A 48 -28.47 -9.79 -16.78
C ASP A 48 -28.46 -11.29 -17.11
N ASN A 49 -28.63 -12.15 -16.10
CA ASN A 49 -28.88 -13.57 -16.25
C ASN A 49 -30.31 -13.94 -15.87
N PRO A 50 -31.01 -14.81 -16.63
CA PRO A 50 -32.37 -15.22 -16.27
C PRO A 50 -32.51 -15.94 -14.93
N SER A 51 -31.41 -16.44 -14.35
CA SER A 51 -31.38 -17.10 -13.04
C SER A 51 -31.13 -16.13 -11.88
N PHE A 52 -31.17 -14.81 -12.12
CA PHE A 52 -30.93 -13.79 -11.10
C PHE A 52 -31.90 -13.91 -9.93
N GLN A 53 -31.37 -13.97 -8.71
CA GLN A 53 -32.13 -14.06 -7.46
C GLN A 53 -31.76 -12.87 -6.57
N PRO A 54 -32.57 -11.79 -6.61
CA PRO A 54 -32.25 -10.56 -5.87
C PRO A 54 -32.23 -10.76 -4.35
N GLU A 55 -33.17 -11.54 -3.79
CA GLU A 55 -33.26 -11.78 -2.35
C GLU A 55 -32.04 -12.56 -1.82
N THR A 56 -31.63 -13.61 -2.54
CA THR A 56 -30.41 -14.37 -2.23
C THR A 56 -29.19 -13.46 -2.23
N LEU A 57 -29.05 -12.57 -3.23
CA LEU A 57 -27.96 -11.61 -3.27
C LEU A 57 -27.96 -10.68 -2.05
N LEU A 58 -29.11 -10.12 -1.67
CA LEU A 58 -29.20 -9.23 -0.51
C LEU A 58 -28.79 -9.93 0.79
N ASN A 59 -29.21 -11.18 0.98
CA ASN A 59 -28.88 -11.95 2.18
C ASN A 59 -27.40 -12.31 2.25
N ASP A 60 -26.75 -12.54 1.09
CA ASP A 60 -25.34 -12.93 1.02
C ASP A 60 -24.37 -11.74 1.13
N ILE A 61 -24.83 -10.51 0.81
CA ILE A 61 -23.97 -9.31 0.79
C ILE A 61 -23.15 -9.12 2.08
N PRO A 62 -23.72 -9.17 3.30
CA PRO A 62 -22.96 -8.94 4.53
C PRO A 62 -21.75 -9.88 4.71
N THR A 63 -21.88 -11.14 4.30
CA THR A 63 -20.85 -12.18 4.50
C THR A 63 -19.89 -12.33 3.31
N HIS A 64 -20.37 -12.08 2.09
CA HIS A 64 -19.62 -12.24 0.85
C HIS A 64 -18.96 -10.93 0.37
N SER A 65 -19.47 -9.78 0.81
CA SER A 65 -18.88 -8.46 0.60
C SER A 65 -19.31 -7.44 1.68
N PRO A 66 -18.66 -7.47 2.86
CA PRO A 66 -18.86 -6.48 3.92
C PRO A 66 -18.70 -5.04 3.40
N LYS A 67 -17.85 -4.85 2.40
CA LYS A 67 -17.61 -3.56 1.76
C LYS A 67 -18.82 -3.04 0.98
N LEU A 68 -19.52 -3.92 0.26
CA LEU A 68 -20.75 -3.58 -0.44
C LEU A 68 -21.87 -3.25 0.55
N ASP A 69 -21.98 -4.03 1.63
CA ASP A 69 -22.90 -3.74 2.73
C ASP A 69 -22.65 -2.34 3.33
N ALA A 70 -21.39 -2.03 3.65
CA ALA A 70 -20.97 -0.73 4.17
C ALA A 70 -21.27 0.42 3.19
N LEU A 71 -21.08 0.21 1.88
CA LEU A 71 -21.43 1.20 0.85
C LEU A 71 -22.94 1.47 0.84
N LEU A 72 -23.77 0.43 0.86
CA LEU A 72 -25.23 0.57 0.85
C LEU A 72 -25.74 1.27 2.12
N LYS A 73 -25.20 0.89 3.29
CA LYS A 73 -25.51 1.54 4.57
C LYS A 73 -25.07 3.00 4.60
N LYS A 74 -23.91 3.31 4.03
CA LYS A 74 -23.42 4.70 3.95
C LYS A 74 -24.32 5.57 3.08
N ILE A 75 -24.82 5.05 1.96
CA ILE A 75 -25.79 5.77 1.13
C ILE A 75 -27.06 6.08 1.94
N ASP A 76 -27.59 5.11 2.70
CA ASP A 76 -28.79 5.33 3.53
C ASP A 76 -28.55 6.35 4.65
N GLU A 77 -27.37 6.35 5.25
CA GLU A 77 -26.97 7.34 6.26
C GLU A 77 -26.95 8.77 5.65
N LEU A 78 -26.32 8.92 4.48
CA LEU A 78 -26.25 10.18 3.75
C LEU A 78 -27.63 10.67 3.32
N ASP A 79 -28.48 9.79 2.79
CA ASP A 79 -29.84 10.11 2.40
C ASP A 79 -30.68 10.61 3.57
N LYS A 80 -30.56 9.98 4.75
CA LYS A 80 -31.23 10.42 5.98
C LYS A 80 -30.73 11.80 6.43
N ALA A 81 -29.41 12.01 6.39
CA ALA A 81 -28.80 13.29 6.76
C ALA A 81 -29.23 14.42 5.80
N ASP A 82 -29.28 14.13 4.50
CA ASP A 82 -29.68 15.10 3.47
C ASP A 82 -31.16 15.46 3.53
N LYS A 83 -32.03 14.47 3.72
CA LYS A 83 -33.46 14.74 3.97
C LYS A 83 -33.65 15.58 5.22
N LYS A 84 -32.92 15.31 6.30
CA LYS A 84 -33.00 16.07 7.55
C LYS A 84 -32.51 17.51 7.39
N LYS A 85 -31.40 17.73 6.66
CA LYS A 85 -30.73 19.04 6.55
C LYS A 85 -31.29 19.91 5.42
N HIS A 86 -31.60 19.31 4.27
CA HIS A 86 -31.92 20.02 3.03
C HIS A 86 -33.32 19.70 2.49
N GLY A 87 -34.04 18.73 3.06
CA GLY A 87 -35.36 18.29 2.57
C GLY A 87 -35.33 17.60 1.21
N LYS A 88 -34.15 17.25 0.70
CA LYS A 88 -33.95 16.69 -0.66
C LYS A 88 -32.82 15.67 -0.66
N LEU A 89 -32.81 14.84 -1.71
CA LEU A 89 -31.74 13.89 -1.99
C LEU A 89 -30.74 14.50 -3.00
N PHE A 90 -29.59 13.86 -3.16
CA PHE A 90 -28.55 14.32 -4.09
C PHE A 90 -28.04 13.19 -4.97
N LYS A 91 -27.32 13.55 -6.03
CA LYS A 91 -26.74 12.58 -6.97
C LYS A 91 -25.44 12.00 -6.45
N HIS A 92 -25.25 10.72 -6.74
CA HIS A 92 -24.07 9.94 -6.39
C HIS A 92 -23.38 9.40 -7.64
N PHE A 93 -22.06 9.40 -7.61
CA PHE A 93 -21.21 8.69 -8.56
C PHE A 93 -20.51 7.53 -7.85
N ILE A 94 -20.63 6.32 -8.39
CA ILE A 94 -19.99 5.12 -7.84
C ILE A 94 -19.01 4.56 -8.86
N PHE A 95 -17.77 4.33 -8.44
CA PHE A 95 -16.69 3.86 -9.28
C PHE A 95 -16.11 2.54 -8.76
N SER A 96 -15.88 1.60 -9.68
CA SER A 96 -15.07 0.40 -9.43
C SER A 96 -13.99 0.30 -10.50
N ASP A 97 -12.76 0.06 -10.09
CA ASP A 97 -11.61 -0.08 -10.97
C ASP A 97 -11.63 -1.42 -11.73
N LEU A 98 -12.36 -2.42 -11.23
CA LEU A 98 -12.47 -3.75 -11.83
C LEU A 98 -13.36 -3.81 -13.08
N LYS A 99 -12.76 -4.19 -14.21
CA LYS A 99 -13.45 -4.60 -15.44
C LYS A 99 -13.84 -6.09 -15.37
N SER A 100 -14.83 -6.42 -14.56
CA SER A 100 -15.29 -7.80 -14.39
C SER A 100 -16.81 -7.92 -14.44
N ASN A 101 -17.29 -9.04 -14.98
CA ASN A 101 -18.71 -9.39 -14.98
C ASN A 101 -19.24 -9.73 -13.56
N THR A 102 -18.37 -10.15 -12.66
CA THR A 102 -18.77 -10.69 -11.35
C THR A 102 -18.31 -9.82 -10.19
N TYR A 103 -17.14 -9.17 -10.30
CA TYR A 103 -16.49 -8.52 -9.15
C TYR A 103 -16.53 -6.98 -9.19
N GLY A 104 -17.05 -6.39 -10.28
CA GLY A 104 -17.03 -4.94 -10.51
C GLY A 104 -18.41 -4.30 -10.53
N THR A 105 -18.62 -3.38 -11.47
CA THR A 105 -19.83 -2.56 -11.56
C THR A 105 -21.14 -3.31 -11.76
N LYS A 106 -21.11 -4.50 -12.38
CA LYS A 106 -22.31 -5.33 -12.52
C LYS A 106 -22.83 -5.85 -11.19
N LEU A 107 -21.94 -6.18 -10.26
CA LEU A 107 -22.32 -6.58 -8.91
C LEU A 107 -22.99 -5.43 -8.17
N LEU A 108 -22.41 -4.23 -8.27
CA LEU A 108 -22.99 -3.01 -7.69
C LEU A 108 -24.39 -2.73 -8.26
N ALA A 109 -24.56 -2.87 -9.58
CA ALA A 109 -25.85 -2.73 -10.24
C ALA A 109 -26.86 -3.80 -9.80
N ALA A 110 -26.42 -5.05 -9.65
CA ALA A 110 -27.26 -6.14 -9.16
C ALA A 110 -27.76 -5.88 -7.73
N ALA A 111 -26.88 -5.40 -6.84
CA ALA A 111 -27.23 -5.03 -5.47
C ALA A 111 -28.23 -3.87 -5.43
N PHE A 112 -28.08 -2.88 -6.31
CA PHE A 112 -29.02 -1.76 -6.43
C PHE A 112 -30.40 -2.23 -6.88
N MET A 113 -30.46 -3.09 -7.90
CA MET A 113 -31.71 -3.69 -8.35
C MET A 113 -32.36 -4.53 -7.26
N ALA A 114 -31.56 -5.28 -6.48
CA ALA A 114 -32.07 -6.08 -5.39
C ALA A 114 -32.65 -5.23 -4.26
N LYS A 115 -32.06 -4.05 -3.98
CA LYS A 115 -32.61 -3.05 -3.06
C LYS A 115 -33.83 -2.29 -3.59
N GLY A 116 -34.32 -2.63 -4.80
CA GLY A 116 -35.51 -2.03 -5.40
C GLY A 116 -35.25 -0.80 -6.28
N LEU A 117 -33.98 -0.44 -6.56
CA LEU A 117 -33.68 0.65 -7.50
C LEU A 117 -33.89 0.20 -8.95
N THR A 118 -34.30 1.14 -9.79
CA THR A 118 -34.62 0.88 -11.20
C THR A 118 -33.48 1.30 -12.12
N MET A 119 -33.03 0.39 -12.99
CA MET A 119 -32.04 0.72 -14.02
C MET A 119 -32.70 1.54 -15.13
N GLY A 120 -32.09 2.67 -15.52
CA GLY A 120 -32.64 3.61 -16.51
C GLY A 120 -32.65 3.11 -17.96
N TYR A 121 -32.25 1.87 -18.20
CA TYR A 121 -32.36 1.17 -19.48
C TYR A 121 -32.53 -0.33 -19.24
N GLY A 122 -33.08 -1.05 -20.22
CA GLY A 122 -33.29 -2.49 -20.13
C GLY A 122 -33.31 -3.18 -21.49
N ALA A 123 -33.36 -4.51 -21.48
CA ALA A 123 -33.56 -5.33 -22.67
C ALA A 123 -34.46 -6.53 -22.32
N THR A 124 -35.39 -6.89 -23.21
CA THR A 124 -36.28 -8.05 -23.01
C THR A 124 -35.65 -9.34 -23.53
N LEU A 125 -35.99 -10.49 -22.95
CA LEU A 125 -35.55 -11.81 -23.44
C LEU A 125 -36.16 -12.15 -24.81
N ILE A 126 -35.38 -12.78 -25.69
CA ILE A 126 -35.82 -13.20 -27.03
C ILE A 126 -36.77 -14.40 -26.96
N LYS A 127 -36.54 -15.33 -26.03
CA LYS A 127 -37.42 -16.48 -25.77
C LYS A 127 -37.89 -16.43 -24.31
N PRO A 128 -39.20 -16.36 -24.02
CA PRO A 128 -39.69 -16.45 -22.66
C PRO A 128 -39.43 -17.86 -22.10
N ILE A 129 -38.93 -17.95 -20.87
CA ILE A 129 -38.77 -19.23 -20.17
C ILE A 129 -40.16 -19.82 -19.95
N SER A 130 -40.48 -20.93 -20.60
CA SER A 130 -41.75 -21.62 -20.37
C SER A 130 -41.77 -22.15 -18.93
N LYS A 131 -42.77 -21.73 -18.15
CA LYS A 131 -43.08 -22.32 -16.85
C LYS A 131 -43.49 -23.78 -17.05
N ALA A 132 -42.53 -24.71 -16.94
CA ALA A 132 -42.83 -26.13 -16.85
C ALA A 132 -43.20 -26.47 -15.40
N SER A 133 -44.51 -26.46 -15.18
CA SER A 133 -45.30 -27.21 -14.19
C SER A 133 -44.55 -28.35 -13.48
N SER A 134 -44.65 -28.33 -12.15
CA SER A 134 -44.72 -29.50 -11.28
C SER A 134 -45.44 -30.69 -11.95
N ARG A 135 -44.75 -31.81 -12.11
CA ARG A 135 -45.38 -33.13 -12.15
C ARG A 135 -44.36 -34.21 -11.76
N SER A 136 -44.67 -34.83 -10.64
CA SER A 136 -44.11 -36.09 -10.17
C SER A 136 -44.27 -37.20 -11.19
N SER A 137 -43.20 -37.93 -11.48
CA SER A 137 -43.29 -39.35 -11.84
C SER A 137 -42.01 -40.07 -11.44
N SER A 138 -42.18 -40.93 -10.46
CA SER A 138 -41.27 -41.97 -9.98
C SER A 138 -40.78 -42.91 -11.09
N ARG A 139 -39.46 -43.17 -11.16
CA ARG A 139 -38.90 -44.53 -11.21
C ARG A 139 -37.37 -44.58 -11.05
N SER A 140 -36.96 -45.25 -9.98
CA SER A 140 -35.79 -46.14 -9.78
C SER A 140 -34.37 -45.66 -10.14
N SER A 141 -33.65 -45.26 -9.09
CA SER A 141 -32.39 -45.84 -8.60
C SER A 141 -31.35 -46.38 -9.61
N ALA A 142 -30.28 -45.61 -9.79
CA ALA A 142 -28.91 -46.12 -9.72
C ALA A 142 -27.98 -44.97 -9.29
N SER A 143 -27.46 -45.11 -8.07
CA SER A 143 -26.52 -44.21 -7.42
C SER A 143 -25.16 -44.22 -8.12
N THR A 144 -24.67 -43.05 -8.53
CA THR A 144 -23.23 -42.78 -8.56
C THR A 144 -23.01 -41.31 -8.27
N SER A 145 -22.59 -41.05 -7.03
CA SER A 145 -22.12 -39.75 -6.56
C SER A 145 -20.92 -39.31 -7.38
N LYS A 146 -21.11 -38.35 -8.29
CA LYS A 146 -20.04 -37.52 -8.83
C LYS A 146 -20.20 -36.13 -8.22
N SER A 147 -19.25 -35.79 -7.36
CA SER A 147 -18.99 -34.43 -6.90
C SER A 147 -18.81 -33.51 -8.10
N GLU A 148 -19.70 -32.53 -8.23
CA GLU A 148 -19.50 -31.41 -9.15
C GLU A 148 -18.40 -30.53 -8.57
N SER A 149 -17.18 -30.74 -9.06
CA SER A 149 -16.11 -29.76 -8.90
C SER A 149 -16.44 -28.55 -9.77
N GLU A 150 -17.03 -27.52 -9.18
CA GLU A 150 -17.13 -26.19 -9.79
C GLU A 150 -15.72 -25.62 -10.00
N SER A 151 -15.16 -25.85 -11.19
CA SER A 151 -13.97 -25.14 -11.64
C SER A 151 -14.31 -23.67 -11.89
N ASP A 152 -13.62 -22.75 -11.19
CA ASP A 152 -13.61 -21.29 -11.34
C ASP A 152 -13.12 -20.85 -12.75
N SER A 153 -13.80 -21.30 -13.82
CA SER A 153 -13.49 -20.96 -15.22
C SER A 153 -14.65 -20.22 -15.90
N ASP A 154 -15.21 -19.23 -15.20
CA ASP A 154 -15.87 -18.12 -15.89
C ASP A 154 -14.76 -17.19 -16.42
N ASP A 155 -14.48 -17.36 -17.71
CA ASP A 155 -13.53 -16.64 -18.57
C ASP A 155 -13.47 -15.11 -18.31
N ASP A 156 -12.53 -14.70 -17.46
CA ASP A 156 -12.13 -13.31 -17.22
C ASP A 156 -10.65 -13.10 -17.65
N SER A 157 -10.16 -13.90 -18.60
CA SER A 157 -8.79 -13.77 -19.12
C SER A 157 -8.72 -12.72 -20.23
N VAL A 158 -7.96 -11.65 -20.00
CA VAL A 158 -7.55 -10.73 -21.06
C VAL A 158 -6.61 -11.49 -21.99
N VAL A 159 -7.14 -11.98 -23.11
CA VAL A 159 -6.35 -12.68 -24.13
C VAL A 159 -5.31 -11.74 -24.74
N THR A 160 -4.08 -11.85 -24.28
CA THR A 160 -2.88 -11.51 -25.06
C THR A 160 -2.12 -12.79 -25.37
N LYS A 161 -2.45 -13.43 -26.50
CA LYS A 161 -1.51 -14.21 -27.34
C LYS A 161 -2.18 -14.51 -28.69
N GLY A 162 -1.40 -14.35 -29.76
CA GLY A 162 -1.86 -14.42 -31.13
C GLY A 162 -2.16 -15.84 -31.63
N GLY A 163 -2.97 -15.90 -32.69
CA GLY A 163 -3.29 -17.11 -33.46
C GLY A 163 -4.75 -17.56 -33.28
N ASN A 164 -5.56 -17.39 -34.33
CA ASN A 164 -6.96 -17.88 -34.44
C ASN A 164 -7.05 -19.39 -34.16
N PRO A 165 -8.11 -19.86 -33.48
CA PRO A 165 -9.40 -20.05 -34.15
C PRO A 165 -10.55 -19.24 -33.52
N LYS A 166 -11.54 -18.86 -34.35
CA LYS A 166 -12.75 -18.14 -33.90
C LYS A 166 -13.53 -18.99 -32.88
N PRO A 167 -13.92 -18.44 -31.71
CA PRO A 167 -14.82 -19.12 -30.79
C PRO A 167 -16.24 -19.21 -31.39
N PRO A 168 -17.04 -20.23 -31.02
CA PRO A 168 -18.43 -20.35 -31.48
C PRO A 168 -19.25 -19.13 -31.03
N LYS A 169 -20.07 -18.57 -31.92
CA LYS A 169 -20.94 -17.43 -31.60
C LYS A 169 -21.98 -17.86 -30.56
N LYS A 170 -21.90 -17.32 -29.34
CA LYS A 170 -22.96 -17.42 -28.32
C LYS A 170 -24.29 -16.92 -28.91
N GLU A 171 -25.37 -17.68 -28.73
CA GLU A 171 -26.73 -17.23 -29.06
C GLU A 171 -27.07 -15.98 -28.25
N LYS A 172 -27.71 -14.98 -28.87
CA LYS A 172 -28.19 -13.78 -28.15
C LYS A 172 -29.38 -14.13 -27.29
N LEU A 173 -29.38 -13.74 -26.01
CA LEU A 173 -30.49 -13.96 -25.09
C LEU A 173 -31.45 -12.77 -25.04
N TYR A 174 -30.93 -11.56 -25.31
CA TYR A 174 -31.68 -10.31 -25.17
C TYR A 174 -31.90 -9.57 -26.49
N ASN A 175 -33.05 -8.88 -26.58
CA ASN A 175 -33.36 -7.89 -27.60
C ASN A 175 -32.48 -6.64 -27.47
N LYS A 176 -32.67 -5.68 -28.36
CA LYS A 176 -31.93 -4.41 -28.31
C LYS A 176 -32.20 -3.68 -26.99
N MET A 177 -31.15 -3.14 -26.41
CA MET A 177 -31.22 -2.31 -25.21
C MET A 177 -31.94 -0.97 -25.50
N GLU A 178 -32.91 -0.61 -24.67
CA GLU A 178 -33.74 0.60 -24.78
C GLU A 178 -33.67 1.42 -23.48
N LEU A 179 -33.54 2.75 -23.60
CA LEU A 179 -33.55 3.67 -22.46
C LEU A 179 -34.99 3.99 -22.05
N LEU A 180 -35.21 4.17 -20.75
CA LEU A 180 -36.50 4.58 -20.21
C LEU A 180 -36.79 6.05 -20.54
N SER A 181 -38.06 6.34 -20.85
CA SER A 181 -38.57 7.70 -21.07
C SER A 181 -38.65 8.49 -19.76
N ASP A 182 -38.77 9.81 -19.84
CA ASP A 182 -38.93 10.66 -18.65
C ASP A 182 -40.18 10.32 -17.85
N GLU A 183 -41.26 9.93 -18.53
CA GLU A 183 -42.49 9.49 -17.88
C GLU A 183 -42.30 8.19 -17.10
N GLN A 184 -41.48 7.26 -17.63
CA GLN A 184 -41.15 6.02 -16.95
C GLN A 184 -40.25 6.28 -15.75
N LEU A 185 -39.20 7.11 -15.91
CA LEU A 185 -38.29 7.48 -14.81
C LEU A 185 -39.01 8.22 -13.67
N LYS A 186 -39.99 9.06 -14.00
CA LYS A 186 -40.79 9.77 -12.99
C LYS A 186 -41.65 8.84 -12.11
N ARG A 187 -41.99 7.63 -12.58
CA ARG A 187 -42.76 6.65 -11.77
C ARG A 187 -41.95 6.14 -10.58
N THR A 188 -40.64 6.06 -10.75
CA THR A 188 -39.66 5.61 -9.76
C THR A 188 -38.76 6.78 -9.35
N LYS A 189 -39.38 7.94 -9.08
CA LYS A 189 -38.68 9.20 -8.74
C LYS A 189 -37.68 8.97 -7.60
N ASN A 190 -36.45 9.47 -7.78
CA ASN A 190 -35.29 9.30 -6.89
C ASN A 190 -34.71 7.87 -6.80
N GLU A 191 -35.32 6.87 -7.42
CA GLU A 191 -34.92 5.46 -7.28
C GLU A 191 -34.24 4.90 -8.53
N ASN A 192 -33.89 5.76 -9.48
CA ASN A 192 -33.29 5.36 -10.74
C ASN A 192 -31.76 5.48 -10.75
N PHE A 193 -31.11 4.59 -11.50
CA PHE A 193 -29.66 4.63 -11.73
C PHE A 193 -29.26 4.25 -13.16
N TYR A 194 -28.08 4.71 -13.58
CA TYR A 194 -27.42 4.25 -14.80
C TYR A 194 -26.17 3.43 -14.51
N LEU A 195 -25.89 2.45 -15.37
CA LEU A 195 -24.66 1.68 -15.38
C LEU A 195 -23.88 2.00 -16.67
N LEU A 196 -22.60 2.35 -16.53
CA LEU A 196 -21.65 2.48 -17.62
C LEU A 196 -20.54 1.44 -17.43
N SER A 197 -20.71 0.26 -18.03
CA SER A 197 -19.73 -0.84 -17.98
C SER A 197 -19.07 -1.10 -19.34
N SER A 198 -17.75 -1.25 -19.32
CA SER A 198 -16.93 -1.65 -20.46
C SER A 198 -17.10 -3.12 -20.83
N VAL A 199 -17.69 -3.89 -19.92
CA VAL A 199 -18.10 -5.28 -20.11
C VAL A 199 -19.54 -5.31 -20.65
N SER A 200 -19.89 -6.34 -21.42
CA SER A 200 -21.19 -6.44 -22.08
C SER A 200 -22.34 -6.50 -21.07
N VAL A 201 -23.40 -5.69 -21.23
CA VAL A 201 -24.64 -5.71 -20.43
C VAL A 201 -25.79 -6.18 -21.33
N TYR A 202 -26.57 -7.18 -20.92
CA TYR A 202 -27.60 -7.81 -21.76
C TYR A 202 -27.06 -8.27 -23.13
N ASP A 203 -25.92 -8.98 -23.12
CA ASP A 203 -25.15 -9.45 -24.29
C ASP A 203 -24.67 -8.33 -25.24
N GLN A 204 -24.67 -7.07 -24.81
CA GLN A 204 -24.40 -5.90 -25.65
C GLN A 204 -23.43 -4.93 -24.98
N ASN A 205 -22.52 -4.34 -25.75
CA ASN A 205 -21.67 -3.25 -25.25
C ASN A 205 -22.44 -1.92 -25.32
N ILE A 206 -22.17 -1.02 -24.39
CA ILE A 206 -22.77 0.32 -24.38
C ILE A 206 -22.28 1.09 -25.61
N THR A 207 -23.21 1.48 -26.47
CA THR A 207 -22.90 2.21 -27.70
C THR A 207 -22.57 3.67 -27.40
N VAL A 208 -21.86 4.34 -28.33
CA VAL A 208 -21.59 5.79 -28.22
C VAL A 208 -22.87 6.61 -28.16
N ALA A 209 -23.94 6.16 -28.83
CA ALA A 209 -25.25 6.80 -28.79
C ALA A 209 -25.88 6.69 -27.40
N HIS A 210 -25.94 5.48 -26.82
CA HIS A 210 -26.47 5.27 -25.47
C HIS A 210 -25.68 6.06 -24.43
N LYS A 211 -24.34 6.05 -24.51
CA LYS A 211 -23.48 6.85 -23.62
C LYS A 211 -23.87 8.34 -23.65
N LYS A 212 -24.06 8.92 -24.85
CA LYS A 212 -24.43 10.34 -24.98
C LYS A 212 -25.79 10.63 -24.37
N GLU A 213 -26.76 9.74 -24.57
CA GLU A 213 -28.11 9.92 -24.06
C GLU A 213 -28.20 9.78 -22.53
N ILE A 214 -27.52 8.77 -21.97
CA ILE A 214 -27.34 8.57 -20.52
C ILE A 214 -26.77 9.83 -19.86
N LEU A 215 -25.67 10.36 -20.40
CA LEU A 215 -25.01 11.54 -19.84
C LEU A 215 -25.86 12.81 -20.02
N LYS A 216 -26.56 12.95 -21.15
CA LYS A 216 -27.49 14.06 -21.38
C LYS A 216 -28.59 14.06 -20.32
N LYS A 217 -29.18 12.89 -20.02
CA LYS A 217 -30.25 12.75 -19.02
C LYS A 217 -29.73 13.01 -17.60
N PHE A 218 -28.59 12.39 -17.24
CA PHE A 218 -28.02 12.54 -15.90
C PHE A 218 -27.63 13.98 -15.55
N ASN A 219 -27.09 14.72 -16.54
CA ASN A 219 -26.66 16.11 -16.41
C ASN A 219 -27.74 17.15 -16.72
N GLN A 220 -29.00 16.72 -16.90
CA GLN A 220 -30.09 17.60 -17.27
C GLN A 220 -30.42 18.59 -16.15
N ARG A 221 -30.58 19.87 -16.52
CA ARG A 221 -30.96 20.97 -15.62
C ARG A 221 -32.15 21.75 -16.20
N PRO A 222 -33.13 22.16 -15.37
CA PRO A 222 -33.18 21.96 -13.91
C PRO A 222 -33.69 20.58 -13.47
N GLU A 223 -34.17 19.74 -14.39
CA GLU A 223 -35.00 18.57 -14.08
C GLU A 223 -34.29 17.45 -13.30
N ASN A 224 -32.96 17.38 -13.33
CA ASN A 224 -32.19 16.34 -12.63
C ASN A 224 -31.02 16.89 -11.79
N ILE A 225 -31.16 18.10 -11.23
CA ILE A 225 -30.14 18.66 -10.32
C ILE A 225 -29.97 17.77 -9.07
N HIS A 226 -31.10 17.37 -8.47
CA HIS A 226 -31.14 16.59 -7.22
C HIS A 226 -31.34 15.09 -7.42
N GLY A 227 -31.26 14.61 -8.67
CA GLY A 227 -31.38 13.18 -8.97
C GLY A 227 -32.81 12.64 -9.02
N GLU A 228 -33.81 13.53 -9.19
CA GLU A 228 -35.23 13.14 -9.24
C GLU A 228 -35.53 12.15 -10.37
N LEU A 229 -34.92 12.36 -11.55
CA LEU A 229 -35.04 11.46 -12.69
C LEU A 229 -34.04 10.31 -12.57
N VAL A 230 -32.77 10.60 -12.27
CA VAL A 230 -31.71 9.59 -12.10
C VAL A 230 -30.73 10.05 -11.02
N ARG A 231 -30.64 9.27 -9.96
CA ARG A 231 -29.88 9.60 -8.75
C ARG A 231 -28.46 9.06 -8.76
N PHE A 232 -28.23 7.87 -9.33
CA PHE A 232 -26.92 7.23 -9.32
C PHE A 232 -26.38 6.97 -10.72
N ILE A 233 -25.05 7.04 -10.82
CA ILE A 233 -24.32 6.50 -11.97
C ILE A 233 -23.18 5.62 -11.48
N ILE A 234 -23.12 4.38 -11.98
CA ILE A 234 -22.11 3.38 -11.63
C ILE A 234 -21.19 3.18 -12.84
N MET A 235 -19.87 3.24 -12.64
CA MET A 235 -18.91 3.24 -13.76
C MET A 235 -17.66 2.42 -13.47
N ASP A 236 -17.13 1.75 -14.49
CA ASP A 236 -15.87 1.02 -14.37
C ASP A 236 -14.67 1.81 -14.90
N SER A 237 -13.46 1.29 -14.72
CA SER A 237 -12.22 1.90 -15.22
C SER A 237 -12.18 2.07 -16.76
N GLY A 238 -13.08 1.46 -17.53
CA GLY A 238 -13.23 1.75 -18.96
C GLY A 238 -13.82 3.14 -19.24
N PHE A 239 -14.49 3.72 -18.26
CA PHE A 239 -15.12 5.04 -18.33
C PHE A 239 -14.51 6.08 -17.37
N LYS A 240 -13.28 5.82 -16.86
CA LYS A 240 -12.50 6.78 -16.05
C LYS A 240 -12.09 8.07 -16.80
N GLU A 241 -12.35 8.13 -18.11
CA GLU A 241 -12.00 9.24 -19.00
C GLU A 241 -13.16 9.65 -19.93
N GLY A 242 -13.12 10.90 -20.41
CA GLY A 242 -14.03 11.42 -21.44
C GLY A 242 -15.50 11.47 -21.02
N ILE A 243 -15.74 11.74 -19.73
CA ILE A 243 -17.05 11.91 -19.11
C ILE A 243 -17.00 13.08 -18.13
N ASP A 244 -18.10 13.82 -18.06
CA ASP A 244 -18.35 14.93 -17.14
C ASP A 244 -19.65 14.65 -16.39
N LEU A 245 -19.63 14.72 -15.07
CA LEU A 245 -20.80 14.52 -14.21
C LEU A 245 -21.12 15.81 -13.48
N PHE A 246 -22.35 16.30 -13.63
CA PHE A 246 -22.78 17.58 -13.05
C PHE A 246 -23.67 17.36 -11.83
N ASP A 247 -23.59 18.31 -10.89
CA ASP A 247 -24.42 18.38 -9.67
C ASP A 247 -24.40 17.09 -8.82
N ILE A 248 -23.29 16.37 -8.84
CA ILE A 248 -23.04 15.27 -7.89
C ILE A 248 -22.53 15.84 -6.57
N LYS A 249 -23.02 15.28 -5.45
CA LYS A 249 -22.58 15.63 -4.09
C LYS A 249 -21.66 14.57 -3.49
N TYR A 250 -21.82 13.32 -3.94
CA TYR A 250 -21.12 12.16 -3.40
C TYR A 250 -20.40 11.37 -4.48
N ILE A 251 -19.17 10.96 -4.19
CA ILE A 251 -18.41 9.96 -4.95
C ILE A 251 -18.12 8.79 -4.03
N HIS A 252 -18.36 7.57 -4.49
CA HIS A 252 -17.99 6.33 -3.82
C HIS A 252 -16.99 5.58 -4.69
N ILE A 253 -15.77 5.40 -4.19
CA ILE A 253 -14.72 4.59 -4.83
C ILE A 253 -14.69 3.25 -4.12
N PHE A 254 -15.21 2.21 -4.77
CA PHE A 254 -15.50 0.92 -4.15
C PHE A 254 -14.26 0.11 -3.78
N GLU A 255 -13.11 0.39 -4.38
CA GLU A 255 -11.82 -0.13 -3.97
C GLU A 255 -10.73 0.93 -4.18
N PRO A 256 -9.71 1.04 -3.30
CA PRO A 256 -8.67 2.06 -3.45
C PRO A 256 -7.95 1.89 -4.77
N SER A 257 -7.64 2.98 -5.48
CA SER A 257 -6.85 2.89 -6.70
C SER A 257 -5.42 2.46 -6.39
N THR A 258 -4.84 1.64 -7.26
CA THR A 258 -3.44 1.21 -7.13
C THR A 258 -2.47 2.32 -7.52
N VAL A 259 -2.94 3.26 -8.33
CA VAL A 259 -2.22 4.41 -8.84
C VAL A 259 -2.98 5.68 -8.48
N ALA A 260 -2.29 6.66 -7.88
CA ALA A 260 -2.89 7.95 -7.49
C ALA A 260 -3.48 8.72 -8.69
N SER A 261 -2.88 8.58 -9.88
CA SER A 261 -3.38 9.21 -11.11
C SER A 261 -4.79 8.72 -11.50
N ASP A 262 -5.09 7.43 -11.31
CA ASP A 262 -6.42 6.86 -11.61
C ASP A 262 -7.49 7.38 -10.65
N GLN A 263 -7.15 7.53 -9.37
CA GLN A 263 -8.02 8.16 -8.39
C GLN A 263 -8.31 9.61 -8.76
N LYS A 264 -7.28 10.38 -9.15
CA LYS A 264 -7.43 11.76 -9.61
C LYS A 264 -8.35 11.86 -10.81
N GLN A 265 -8.17 11.00 -11.81
CA GLN A 265 -9.01 10.99 -13.01
C GLN A 265 -10.46 10.63 -12.70
N THR A 266 -10.68 9.76 -11.71
CA THR A 266 -12.01 9.37 -11.22
C THR A 266 -12.71 10.52 -10.52
N ILE A 267 -12.07 11.14 -9.52
CA ILE A 267 -12.62 12.32 -8.82
C ILE A 267 -12.81 13.49 -9.80
N GLY A 268 -11.90 13.63 -10.77
CA GLY A 268 -11.94 14.59 -11.86
C GLY A 268 -13.18 14.52 -12.76
N ARG A 269 -13.95 13.41 -12.72
CA ARG A 269 -15.26 13.32 -13.41
C ARG A 269 -16.30 14.23 -12.75
N GLY A 270 -16.18 14.44 -11.44
CA GLY A 270 -17.02 15.32 -10.65
C GLY A 270 -16.51 16.76 -10.60
N THR A 271 -15.20 16.99 -10.54
CA THR A 271 -14.65 18.36 -10.35
C THR A 271 -14.46 19.09 -11.68
N ARG A 272 -15.56 19.39 -12.37
CA ARG A 272 -15.53 20.17 -13.63
C ARG A 272 -15.85 21.64 -13.38
N THR A 273 -15.34 22.52 -14.23
CA THR A 273 -15.58 23.95 -14.17
C THR A 273 -17.08 24.24 -14.19
N CYS A 274 -17.59 24.86 -13.13
CA CYS A 274 -19.01 25.11 -12.89
C CYS A 274 -19.90 23.86 -12.96
N GLY A 275 -19.34 22.68 -12.73
CA GLY A 275 -20.03 21.39 -12.78
C GLY A 275 -21.09 21.23 -11.70
N GLN A 276 -20.96 21.95 -10.58
CA GLN A 276 -21.83 21.86 -9.41
C GLN A 276 -22.73 23.09 -9.25
N LYS A 277 -22.83 23.95 -10.27
CA LYS A 277 -23.59 25.21 -10.18
C LYS A 277 -25.08 25.04 -9.87
N GLY A 278 -25.65 23.84 -10.05
CA GLY A 278 -27.02 23.55 -9.64
C GLY A 278 -27.16 23.30 -8.12
N LEU A 279 -26.05 23.07 -7.42
CA LEU A 279 -25.99 22.94 -5.97
C LEU A 279 -25.71 24.30 -5.31
N GLU A 280 -26.09 24.42 -4.05
CA GLU A 280 -25.87 25.64 -3.25
C GLU A 280 -24.37 25.90 -3.05
N PHE A 281 -23.94 27.13 -3.32
CA PHE A 281 -22.55 27.56 -3.15
C PHE A 281 -22.31 28.00 -1.70
N HIS A 282 -21.37 27.36 -1.00
CA HIS A 282 -21.02 27.74 0.36
C HIS A 282 -20.07 28.96 0.35
N PRO A 283 -20.38 30.07 1.05
CA PRO A 283 -19.55 31.28 1.04
C PRO A 283 -18.09 31.08 1.45
N LYS A 284 -17.80 30.10 2.32
CA LYS A 284 -16.43 29.79 2.77
C LYS A 284 -15.80 28.60 2.06
N SER A 285 -16.60 27.65 1.56
CA SER A 285 -16.12 26.33 1.16
C SER A 285 -16.45 25.96 -0.29
N GLY A 286 -17.14 26.83 -1.02
CA GLY A 286 -17.60 26.59 -2.38
C GLY A 286 -18.57 25.42 -2.43
N TRP A 287 -18.40 24.51 -3.40
CA TRP A 287 -19.18 23.28 -3.46
C TRP A 287 -18.41 22.10 -2.85
N PRO A 288 -18.74 21.63 -1.63
CA PRO A 288 -18.11 20.43 -1.09
C PRO A 288 -18.52 19.19 -1.90
N LEU A 289 -17.55 18.35 -2.25
CA LEU A 289 -17.74 17.07 -2.93
C LEU A 289 -17.21 15.96 -2.03
N HIS A 290 -18.10 15.18 -1.41
CA HIS A 290 -17.67 14.15 -0.46
C HIS A 290 -17.27 12.87 -1.20
N VAL A 291 -16.03 12.44 -1.01
CA VAL A 291 -15.46 11.25 -1.65
C VAL A 291 -15.23 10.18 -0.59
N PHE A 292 -15.87 9.03 -0.73
CA PHE A 292 -15.71 7.90 0.17
C PHE A 292 -14.92 6.79 -0.51
N ILE A 293 -13.78 6.41 0.05
CA ILE A 293 -12.92 5.34 -0.46
C ILE A 293 -13.06 4.14 0.47
N TYR A 294 -13.51 3.01 -0.06
CA TYR A 294 -13.80 1.81 0.73
C TYR A 294 -12.65 0.82 0.63
N ASP A 295 -12.05 0.42 1.77
CA ASP A 295 -11.05 -0.63 1.86
C ASP A 295 -11.45 -1.67 2.93
N LEU A 296 -10.89 -2.87 2.83
CA LEU A 296 -11.08 -3.92 3.82
C LEU A 296 -9.96 -3.86 4.86
N SER A 297 -10.28 -3.64 6.13
CA SER A 297 -9.33 -3.77 7.22
C SER A 297 -9.20 -5.23 7.67
N ILE A 298 -7.97 -5.62 8.01
CA ILE A 298 -7.65 -6.95 8.52
C ILE A 298 -7.48 -6.84 10.05
N PRO A 299 -8.37 -7.47 10.85
CA PRO A 299 -8.26 -7.51 12.30
C PRO A 299 -6.90 -8.02 12.77
N GLN A 300 -6.43 -7.52 13.91
CA GLN A 300 -5.07 -7.78 14.42
C GLN A 300 -4.78 -9.28 14.53
N GLU A 301 -5.78 -10.04 14.95
CA GLU A 301 -5.78 -11.49 15.16
C GLU A 301 -5.57 -12.28 13.85
N LEU A 302 -5.89 -11.68 12.71
CA LEU A 302 -5.79 -12.31 11.38
C LEU A 302 -4.58 -11.83 10.58
N ARG A 303 -3.86 -10.79 11.03
CA ARG A 303 -2.76 -10.19 10.26
C ARG A 303 -1.64 -11.18 9.97
N SER A 304 -1.31 -12.08 10.91
CA SER A 304 -0.29 -13.13 10.72
C SER A 304 -0.61 -14.05 9.53
N THR A 305 -1.91 -14.34 9.31
CA THR A 305 -2.38 -15.15 8.18
C THR A 305 -2.26 -14.41 6.85
N PHE A 306 -2.26 -13.07 6.85
CA PHE A 306 -2.20 -12.21 5.67
C PHE A 306 -0.90 -11.39 5.59
N LEU A 307 0.26 -12.02 5.81
CA LEU A 307 1.59 -11.38 5.67
C LEU A 307 1.79 -10.12 6.52
N GLY A 308 1.14 -10.05 7.70
CA GLY A 308 1.19 -8.89 8.58
C GLY A 308 0.48 -7.66 8.01
N SER A 309 -0.42 -7.83 7.04
CA SER A 309 -1.07 -6.72 6.35
C SER A 309 -2.20 -6.11 7.18
N VAL A 310 -2.32 -4.79 7.14
CA VAL A 310 -3.35 -4.04 7.89
C VAL A 310 -4.66 -3.94 7.11
N SER A 311 -4.59 -3.95 5.78
CA SER A 311 -5.75 -3.90 4.89
C SER A 311 -5.58 -4.81 3.67
N ALA A 312 -6.65 -5.01 2.90
CA ALA A 312 -6.58 -5.73 1.63
C ALA A 312 -5.71 -5.00 0.59
N MET A 313 -5.72 -3.66 0.57
CA MET A 313 -4.82 -2.88 -0.28
C MET A 313 -3.37 -3.02 0.15
N ASP A 314 -3.05 -3.00 1.45
CA ASP A 314 -1.69 -3.26 1.95
C ASP A 314 -1.22 -4.68 1.58
N LEU A 315 -2.10 -5.68 1.73
CA LEU A 315 -1.81 -7.05 1.28
C LEU A 315 -1.52 -7.10 -0.22
N TYR A 316 -2.35 -6.42 -1.03
CA TYR A 316 -2.16 -6.33 -2.47
C TYR A 316 -0.81 -5.68 -2.81
N LEU A 317 -0.47 -4.54 -2.21
CA LEU A 317 0.81 -3.85 -2.43
C LEU A 317 2.00 -4.69 -1.99
N LYS A 318 1.93 -5.42 -0.87
CA LYS A 318 3.00 -6.34 -0.43
C LYS A 318 3.21 -7.52 -1.37
N THR A 319 2.15 -7.96 -2.06
CA THR A 319 2.28 -8.97 -3.12
C THR A 319 2.90 -8.39 -4.40
N MET A 320 2.85 -7.07 -4.57
CA MET A 320 3.56 -6.36 -5.63
C MET A 320 5.01 -6.07 -5.21
N ASN A 321 5.98 -6.55 -5.98
CA ASN A 321 7.40 -6.33 -5.69
C ASN A 321 7.86 -4.93 -6.15
N ILE A 322 7.29 -3.86 -5.57
CA ILE A 322 7.55 -2.46 -5.93
C ILE A 322 8.85 -1.97 -5.27
N ASP A 323 9.75 -1.30 -6.02
CA ASP A 323 10.96 -0.66 -5.46
C ASP A 323 10.56 0.61 -4.68
N VAL A 324 10.82 0.61 -3.37
CA VAL A 324 10.50 1.71 -2.45
C VAL A 324 11.16 3.03 -2.89
N ARG A 325 12.34 2.98 -3.51
CA ARG A 325 13.02 4.18 -4.02
C ARG A 325 12.26 4.84 -5.17
N LEU A 326 11.64 4.05 -6.05
CA LEU A 326 10.81 4.57 -7.13
C LEU A 326 9.58 5.30 -6.59
N PHE A 327 9.03 4.82 -5.48
CA PHE A 327 7.88 5.45 -4.82
C PHE A 327 8.24 6.83 -4.24
N HIS A 328 9.33 6.94 -3.47
CA HIS A 328 9.82 8.24 -2.96
C HIS A 328 10.20 9.20 -4.09
N PHE A 329 10.92 8.68 -5.08
CA PHE A 329 11.34 9.45 -6.25
C PHE A 329 10.15 10.05 -7.01
N ALA A 330 9.06 9.31 -7.21
CA ALA A 330 7.92 9.77 -7.99
C ALA A 330 7.32 11.07 -7.44
N HIS A 331 7.16 11.17 -6.11
CA HIS A 331 6.63 12.37 -5.47
C HIS A 331 7.58 13.58 -5.61
N ASP A 332 8.87 13.38 -5.30
CA ASP A 332 9.87 14.45 -5.38
C ASP A 332 10.08 14.93 -6.84
N LEU A 333 10.01 14.01 -7.81
CA LEU A 333 10.05 14.33 -9.24
C LEU A 333 8.88 15.23 -9.66
N GLU A 334 7.65 14.90 -9.28
CA GLU A 334 6.49 15.73 -9.61
C GLU A 334 6.61 17.12 -8.99
N LYS A 335 6.95 17.21 -7.69
CA LYS A 335 7.12 18.49 -6.99
C LYS A 335 8.20 19.35 -7.64
N THR A 336 9.36 18.75 -7.93
CA THR A 336 10.48 19.45 -8.58
C THR A 336 10.10 19.91 -10.00
N THR A 337 9.37 19.09 -10.75
CA THR A 337 8.91 19.44 -12.10
C THR A 337 7.92 20.61 -12.09
N VAL A 338 7.01 20.64 -11.10
CA VAL A 338 6.07 21.75 -10.91
C VAL A 338 6.83 23.04 -10.61
N PHE A 339 7.80 23.00 -9.70
CA PHE A 339 8.64 24.16 -9.38
C PHE A 339 9.45 24.63 -10.60
N GLY A 340 9.94 23.72 -11.43
CA GLY A 340 10.67 24.02 -12.67
C GLY A 340 9.80 24.43 -13.85
N SER A 341 8.48 24.55 -13.68
CA SER A 341 7.60 24.98 -14.76
C SER A 341 7.83 26.44 -15.12
N VAL A 342 7.73 26.74 -16.43
CA VAL A 342 8.04 28.05 -17.00
C VAL A 342 7.10 29.16 -16.50
N ASP A 343 5.88 28.79 -16.13
CA ASP A 343 4.81 29.68 -15.67
C ASP A 343 4.55 29.58 -14.16
N TYR A 344 5.50 29.00 -13.40
CA TYR A 344 5.37 28.82 -11.94
C TYR A 344 5.05 30.13 -11.21
N GLU A 345 5.85 31.19 -11.43
CA GLU A 345 5.64 32.49 -10.77
C GLU A 345 4.33 33.16 -11.20
N LEU A 346 3.97 33.06 -12.48
CA LEU A 346 2.73 33.62 -13.03
C LEU A 346 1.48 32.97 -12.42
N ASN A 347 1.56 31.68 -12.08
CA ASN A 347 0.44 30.90 -11.55
C ASN A 347 0.41 30.85 -10.01
N LYS A 348 1.39 31.44 -9.30
CA LYS A 348 1.51 31.38 -7.82
C LYS A 348 0.20 31.74 -7.11
N ASN A 349 -0.45 32.84 -7.51
CA ASN A 349 -1.67 33.35 -6.88
C ASN A 349 -2.89 32.42 -6.99
N ILE A 350 -2.98 31.60 -8.04
CA ILE A 350 -4.09 30.64 -8.19
C ILE A 350 -3.77 29.30 -7.52
N HIS A 351 -2.49 28.95 -7.35
CA HIS A 351 -2.06 27.71 -6.67
C HIS A 351 -2.02 27.85 -5.14
N SER A 352 -1.74 29.05 -4.62
CA SER A 352 -1.71 29.35 -3.18
C SER A 352 -3.10 29.53 -2.57
N PHE A 353 -4.14 29.71 -3.39
CA PHE A 353 -5.51 29.81 -2.91
C PHE A 353 -5.94 28.52 -2.21
N SER A 354 -6.26 28.62 -0.92
CA SER A 354 -6.79 27.53 -0.10
C SER A 354 -7.97 28.01 0.72
N ILE A 355 -8.94 27.13 0.93
CA ILE A 355 -10.07 27.37 1.83
C ILE A 355 -9.59 27.16 3.28
N PRO A 356 -9.87 28.08 4.22
CA PRO A 356 -9.65 27.81 5.65
C PRO A 356 -10.48 26.60 6.10
N ASN A 357 -9.83 25.56 6.61
CA ASN A 357 -10.51 24.38 7.15
C ASN A 357 -11.33 24.78 8.39
N SER A 358 -12.66 24.79 8.28
CA SER A 358 -13.58 25.02 9.40
C SER A 358 -14.60 23.89 9.60
N LEU A 359 -14.29 22.67 9.14
CA LEU A 359 -15.21 21.52 9.16
C LEU A 359 -14.60 20.22 9.72
N SER A 360 -13.50 20.30 10.47
CA SER A 360 -12.82 19.13 11.05
C SER A 360 -12.82 19.20 12.58
N ASP A 361 -13.91 18.75 13.19
CA ASP A 361 -13.99 18.43 14.64
C ASP A 361 -13.95 16.91 14.90
N ASP A 362 -13.49 16.09 13.95
CA ASP A 362 -13.25 14.66 14.16
C ASP A 362 -11.76 14.34 14.05
N GLU A 363 -11.19 13.74 15.11
CA GLU A 363 -9.79 13.32 15.28
C GLU A 363 -9.39 12.12 14.39
N GLY A 364 -9.60 12.23 13.07
CA GLY A 364 -9.14 11.25 12.08
C GLY A 364 -8.38 11.96 10.96
N GLY A 365 -7.11 11.61 10.74
CA GLY A 365 -6.24 12.23 9.76
C GLY A 365 -6.85 12.28 8.35
N ASP A 366 -7.38 13.45 7.99
CA ASP A 366 -7.86 13.76 6.64
C ASP A 366 -6.66 14.14 5.77
N GLU A 367 -6.25 13.24 4.88
CA GLU A 367 -5.17 13.46 3.93
C GLU A 367 -5.68 14.32 2.76
N PHE A 368 -5.25 15.58 2.70
CA PHE A 368 -5.38 16.39 1.48
C PHE A 368 -4.50 15.79 0.38
N VAL A 369 -5.11 15.29 -0.69
CA VAL A 369 -4.44 14.60 -1.81
C VAL A 369 -3.46 15.48 -2.63
N TYR A 370 -3.16 16.71 -2.19
CA TYR A 370 -2.06 17.48 -2.75
C TYR A 370 -1.30 18.26 -1.69
N GLY A 371 -0.09 17.75 -1.42
CA GLY A 371 0.98 18.37 -0.64
C GLY A 371 1.09 19.87 -0.90
N GLY A 372 0.67 20.62 0.10
CA GLY A 372 1.13 21.96 0.41
C GLY A 372 1.56 21.93 1.87
N GLY A 373 2.59 21.15 2.16
CA GLY A 373 3.34 21.30 3.40
C GLY A 373 4.20 22.56 3.28
N GLU A 374 4.24 23.30 4.39
CA GLU A 374 4.81 24.62 4.64
C GLU A 374 5.95 25.08 3.72
N GLU A 375 5.85 26.34 3.31
CA GLU A 375 6.86 27.08 2.56
C GLU A 375 8.14 27.20 3.41
N ASN A 376 9.23 26.56 2.98
CA ASN A 376 10.57 27.05 3.33
C ASN A 376 10.89 28.18 2.35
N GLU A 377 10.67 29.41 2.79
CA GLU A 377 11.14 30.62 2.12
C GLU A 377 12.67 30.59 2.01
N PHE A 378 13.18 30.62 0.78
CA PHE A 378 14.54 31.05 0.51
C PHE A 378 14.45 32.47 -0.03
N GLU A 379 14.78 33.45 0.81
CA GLU A 379 14.98 34.83 0.41
C GLU A 379 16.25 34.95 -0.44
N SER A 380 16.16 35.68 -1.55
CA SER A 380 17.32 36.43 -2.05
C SER A 380 16.91 37.81 -2.52
N ASP A 381 17.65 38.78 -1.99
CA ASP A 381 17.45 40.22 -2.03
C ASP A 381 17.38 40.82 -3.43
N GLY A 382 16.62 41.92 -3.53
CA GLY A 382 16.25 42.58 -4.77
C GLY A 382 17.32 43.44 -5.44
N LEU A 383 17.01 43.88 -6.66
CA LEU A 383 17.47 45.14 -7.24
C LEU A 383 16.58 45.57 -8.42
N GLN A 384 16.35 46.87 -8.48
CA GLN A 384 15.39 47.61 -9.33
C GLN A 384 15.95 47.99 -10.73
N PRO A 385 15.13 48.55 -11.65
CA PRO A 385 15.15 48.23 -13.08
C PRO A 385 15.97 49.21 -13.94
N ILE A 386 16.36 48.76 -15.14
CA ILE A 386 16.87 49.63 -16.22
C ILE A 386 16.06 49.45 -17.50
N GLN A 387 15.76 50.58 -18.13
CA GLN A 387 14.94 50.78 -19.32
C GLN A 387 15.38 50.00 -20.57
N GLY A 388 14.39 49.47 -21.29
CA GLY A 388 14.12 49.90 -22.67
C GLY A 388 14.79 49.12 -23.80
N GLY A 389 13.96 48.41 -24.58
CA GLY A 389 14.23 48.06 -25.98
C GLY A 389 14.14 46.58 -26.27
N GLY A 390 12.96 46.13 -26.74
CA GLY A 390 12.79 44.77 -27.26
C GLY A 390 13.83 44.46 -28.35
N PRO A 391 14.44 43.27 -28.38
CA PRO A 391 15.47 42.95 -29.35
C PRO A 391 14.86 42.88 -30.76
N LYS A 392 15.14 43.90 -31.58
CA LYS A 392 15.06 43.79 -33.04
C LYS A 392 16.10 42.78 -33.49
N VAL A 393 15.70 41.52 -33.63
CA VAL A 393 16.55 40.48 -34.23
C VAL A 393 16.59 40.69 -35.74
N THR A 394 17.51 41.52 -36.23
CA THR A 394 17.92 41.52 -37.64
C THR A 394 18.87 40.34 -37.87
N GLN A 395 18.36 39.23 -38.40
CA GLN A 395 19.17 38.17 -39.00
C GLN A 395 18.91 38.10 -40.51
N LYS A 396 19.99 38.17 -41.30
CA LYS A 396 19.96 38.10 -42.77
C LYS A 396 19.34 36.76 -43.22
N ARG A 397 18.17 36.83 -43.87
CA ARG A 397 17.55 35.71 -44.59
C ARG A 397 18.21 35.56 -45.96
N LEU A 398 18.88 34.45 -46.25
CA LEU A 398 19.15 34.05 -47.63
C LEU A 398 17.95 33.23 -48.14
N ARG A 399 17.09 33.86 -48.95
CA ARG A 399 15.99 33.21 -49.67
C ARG A 399 16.52 32.72 -51.01
N ILE A 400 16.69 31.40 -51.16
CA ILE A 400 17.03 30.77 -52.44
C ILE A 400 15.73 30.42 -53.16
N ARG A 401 15.15 31.39 -53.89
CA ARG A 401 13.91 31.31 -54.73
C ARG A 401 12.60 30.94 -54.00
N ALA A 402 11.47 31.26 -54.64
CA ALA A 402 10.11 31.06 -54.11
C ALA A 402 9.65 29.58 -54.11
N ASP A 403 10.31 28.71 -54.89
CA ASP A 403 9.83 27.35 -55.19
C ASP A 403 10.81 26.25 -54.76
N ALA A 404 11.94 26.59 -54.12
CA ALA A 404 12.91 25.64 -53.59
C ALA A 404 12.95 25.67 -52.06
N THR A 405 13.11 24.50 -51.43
CA THR A 405 13.17 24.35 -49.96
C THR A 405 14.36 25.14 -49.39
N PRO A 406 14.13 26.09 -48.46
CA PRO A 406 15.20 26.95 -47.94
C PRO A 406 16.24 26.13 -47.16
N ILE A 407 17.53 26.38 -47.45
CA ILE A 407 18.66 25.82 -46.71
C ILE A 407 18.87 26.65 -45.44
N ILE A 408 18.46 26.13 -44.28
CA ILE A 408 18.74 26.75 -43.00
C ILE A 408 20.13 26.31 -42.53
N ILE A 409 21.08 27.25 -42.56
CA ILE A 409 22.38 27.11 -41.91
C ILE A 409 22.16 27.40 -40.42
N ASN A 410 22.32 26.39 -39.55
CA ASN A 410 22.26 26.59 -38.10
C ASN A 410 23.47 27.43 -37.66
N THR A 411 23.28 28.72 -37.48
CA THR A 411 24.27 29.63 -36.87
C THR A 411 23.93 29.99 -35.42
N SER A 412 22.77 29.62 -34.88
CA SER A 412 22.44 29.91 -33.47
C SER A 412 22.99 28.84 -32.54
N SER A 413 24.26 28.98 -32.18
CA SER A 413 24.89 28.37 -31.00
C SER A 413 24.48 29.12 -29.72
N GLU A 414 23.21 29.47 -29.56
CA GLU A 414 22.75 30.02 -28.29
C GLU A 414 22.63 28.87 -27.29
N LYS A 415 23.37 28.98 -26.19
CA LYS A 415 23.24 28.06 -25.06
C LYS A 415 21.79 28.14 -24.55
N PRO A 416 21.17 27.00 -24.18
CA PRO A 416 19.89 27.04 -23.46
C PRO A 416 20.03 27.91 -22.21
N LYS A 417 18.99 28.68 -21.89
CA LYS A 417 18.92 29.41 -20.62
C LYS A 417 18.90 28.41 -19.45
N THR A 418 19.55 28.76 -18.36
CA THR A 418 19.38 28.05 -17.08
C THR A 418 17.97 28.26 -16.55
N HIS A 419 17.57 27.52 -15.51
CA HIS A 419 16.29 27.68 -14.85
C HIS A 419 16.10 29.10 -14.28
N GLU A 420 17.13 29.67 -13.67
CA GLU A 420 17.11 31.04 -13.14
C GLU A 420 17.01 32.08 -14.26
N GLU A 421 17.85 31.99 -15.30
CA GLU A 421 17.80 32.88 -16.46
C GLU A 421 16.46 32.80 -17.20
N MET A 422 15.80 31.63 -17.19
CA MET A 422 14.46 31.46 -17.73
C MET A 422 13.43 32.19 -16.87
N ARG A 423 13.49 32.09 -15.54
CA ARG A 423 12.56 32.80 -14.65
C ARG A 423 12.66 34.31 -14.81
N ASP A 424 13.88 34.84 -14.85
CA ASP A 424 14.08 36.29 -15.05
C ASP A 424 13.52 36.75 -16.40
N PHE A 425 13.75 35.96 -17.46
CA PHE A 425 13.16 36.21 -18.78
C PHE A 425 11.62 36.22 -18.76
N ILE A 426 10.98 35.32 -18.01
CA ILE A 426 9.52 35.29 -17.88
C ILE A 426 9.01 36.50 -17.09
N ARG A 427 9.71 36.87 -16.01
CA ARG A 427 9.34 38.04 -15.19
C ARG A 427 9.43 39.35 -15.98
N GLU A 428 10.45 39.49 -16.82
CA GLU A 428 10.67 40.70 -17.63
C GLU A 428 9.67 40.82 -18.79
N HIS A 429 9.33 39.72 -19.47
CA HIS A 429 8.59 39.77 -20.73
C HIS A 429 7.16 39.25 -20.70
N TYR A 430 6.72 38.63 -19.61
CA TYR A 430 5.43 37.95 -19.51
C TYR A 430 4.69 38.17 -18.18
N SER A 431 5.11 39.17 -17.39
CA SER A 431 4.49 39.46 -16.08
C SER A 431 3.03 39.90 -16.20
N GLU A 432 2.59 40.41 -17.35
CA GLU A 432 1.20 40.77 -17.63
C GLU A 432 0.23 39.56 -17.59
N PHE A 433 0.76 38.34 -17.73
CA PHE A 433 -0.02 37.10 -17.67
C PHE A 433 -0.10 36.50 -16.27
N THR A 434 0.31 37.24 -15.24
CA THR A 434 0.21 36.81 -13.84
C THR A 434 -1.26 36.69 -13.42
N TRP A 435 -1.60 35.58 -12.75
CA TRP A 435 -2.94 35.43 -12.16
C TRP A 435 -3.17 36.49 -11.09
N PRO A 436 -4.32 37.18 -11.08
CA PRO A 436 -4.62 38.13 -10.01
C PRO A 436 -4.84 37.40 -8.68
N LEU A 437 -4.67 38.12 -7.57
CA LEU A 437 -5.01 37.63 -6.24
C LEU A 437 -6.46 37.16 -6.18
N VAL A 438 -6.67 35.97 -5.63
CA VAL A 438 -7.96 35.29 -5.63
C VAL A 438 -8.75 35.65 -4.36
N LYS A 439 -10.01 36.10 -4.54
CA LYS A 439 -10.99 36.31 -3.46
C LYS A 439 -12.12 35.30 -3.59
N MET A 440 -12.61 34.78 -2.47
CA MET A 440 -13.69 33.78 -2.45
C MET A 440 -15.03 34.39 -2.90
N GLU A 441 -15.52 33.98 -4.06
CA GLU A 441 -16.79 34.40 -4.66
C GLU A 441 -17.34 33.33 -5.61
N ASN A 442 -18.64 33.31 -5.87
CA ASN A 442 -19.21 32.40 -6.87
C ASN A 442 -19.00 32.96 -8.28
N LEU A 443 -18.14 32.32 -9.08
CA LEU A 443 -17.86 32.72 -10.46
C LEU A 443 -18.73 32.01 -11.50
N CYS A 444 -19.70 31.19 -11.07
CA CYS A 444 -20.57 30.40 -11.93
C CYS A 444 -22.03 30.90 -11.96
N GLU A 445 -22.33 32.00 -11.26
CA GLU A 445 -23.63 32.68 -11.34
C GLU A 445 -23.76 33.52 -12.62
N ASP A 446 -24.94 33.47 -13.22
CA ASP A 446 -25.32 34.38 -14.30
C ASP A 446 -25.63 35.73 -13.66
N LYS A 447 -24.67 36.68 -13.69
CA LYS A 447 -24.92 38.04 -13.21
C LYS A 447 -26.04 38.65 -14.06
N GLU A 448 -27.23 38.77 -13.49
CA GLU A 448 -28.34 39.47 -14.12
C GLU A 448 -27.94 40.91 -14.47
N LYS A 449 -28.41 41.34 -15.64
CA LYS A 449 -28.22 42.66 -16.23
C LYS A 449 -28.43 43.80 -15.21
N LYS A 450 -27.34 44.37 -14.71
CA LYS A 450 -27.29 45.77 -14.24
C LYS A 450 -26.04 46.43 -14.79
N GLY A 451 -26.23 47.18 -15.88
CA GLY A 451 -25.36 48.28 -16.34
C GLY A 451 -23.89 47.96 -16.67
N GLY A 452 -23.55 48.00 -17.95
CA GLY A 452 -22.16 48.06 -18.42
C GLY A 452 -21.53 46.70 -18.66
N ALA A 453 -20.95 46.53 -19.85
CA ALA A 453 -20.35 45.29 -20.34
C ALA A 453 -19.46 44.60 -19.29
N ASN A 454 -19.88 43.42 -18.82
CA ASN A 454 -18.98 42.40 -18.30
C ASN A 454 -19.65 41.03 -18.38
N GLN A 455 -19.07 40.19 -19.24
CA GLN A 455 -19.47 38.84 -19.60
C GLN A 455 -19.31 37.88 -18.40
N SER A 456 -20.38 37.19 -17.99
CA SER A 456 -20.25 35.88 -17.35
C SER A 456 -20.12 34.82 -18.45
N ALA A 457 -19.02 34.07 -18.44
CA ALA A 457 -18.65 33.12 -19.50
C ALA A 457 -19.28 31.72 -19.36
N TYR A 458 -20.31 31.55 -18.51
CA TYR A 458 -20.83 30.23 -18.14
C TYR A 458 -22.37 30.15 -18.13
N ALA A 459 -22.98 30.84 -19.10
CA ALA A 459 -24.40 30.73 -19.39
C ALA A 459 -24.75 29.35 -20.00
N ASN A 460 -26.02 28.99 -19.82
CA ASN A 460 -26.64 27.68 -20.02
C ASN A 460 -26.26 26.90 -21.30
N GLN A 461 -26.07 25.58 -21.13
CA GLN A 461 -26.07 24.60 -22.22
C GLN A 461 -27.49 24.40 -22.80
N THR A 462 -28.10 25.49 -23.28
CA THR A 462 -29.17 25.41 -24.28
C THR A 462 -28.52 25.61 -25.64
N ALA A 463 -28.58 24.56 -26.46
CA ALA A 463 -27.98 24.50 -27.77
C ALA A 463 -28.58 25.57 -28.72
N SER A 464 -27.85 26.66 -29.02
CA SER A 464 -27.87 27.29 -30.36
C SER A 464 -26.92 28.47 -30.61
N ALA A 465 -26.10 28.96 -29.67
CA ALA A 465 -25.23 30.13 -29.93
C ALA A 465 -23.73 29.83 -29.70
N SER A 466 -22.91 30.07 -30.72
CA SER A 466 -21.45 30.02 -30.61
C SER A 466 -20.94 31.20 -29.77
N GLN A 467 -20.12 30.92 -28.76
CA GLN A 467 -19.60 31.92 -27.83
C GLN A 467 -18.08 32.08 -28.00
N VAL A 468 -17.64 33.32 -28.20
CA VAL A 468 -16.20 33.67 -28.18
C VAL A 468 -15.69 33.57 -26.75
N MET A 469 -14.64 32.76 -26.54
CA MET A 469 -14.08 32.51 -25.21
C MET A 469 -13.05 33.57 -24.83
N LYS A 470 -13.11 34.06 -23.58
CA LYS A 470 -12.02 34.83 -22.96
C LYS A 470 -10.99 33.87 -22.38
N TYR A 471 -9.73 34.03 -22.76
CA TYR A 471 -8.64 33.18 -22.28
C TYR A 471 -8.29 33.47 -20.82
N THR A 472 -7.87 32.43 -20.10
CA THR A 472 -7.25 32.60 -18.77
C THR A 472 -5.82 33.14 -18.92
N PRO A 473 -5.22 33.73 -17.87
CA PRO A 473 -3.85 34.24 -17.93
C PRO A 473 -2.84 33.19 -18.44
N THR A 474 -2.91 31.95 -17.97
CA THR A 474 -2.05 30.86 -18.48
C THR A 474 -2.32 30.51 -19.95
N GLN A 475 -3.58 30.47 -20.38
CA GLN A 475 -3.90 30.18 -21.79
C GLN A 475 -3.35 31.27 -22.70
N ASP A 476 -3.46 32.52 -22.25
CA ASP A 476 -2.96 33.69 -22.95
C ASP A 476 -1.43 33.72 -22.98
N PHE A 477 -0.77 33.39 -21.87
CA PHE A 477 0.67 33.20 -21.80
C PHE A 477 1.16 32.16 -22.81
N ILE A 478 0.58 30.96 -22.83
CA ILE A 478 1.08 29.86 -23.67
C ILE A 478 0.99 30.17 -25.16
N ARG A 479 -0.09 30.84 -25.62
CA ARG A 479 -0.22 31.21 -27.04
C ARG A 479 0.79 32.27 -27.48
N HIS A 480 1.33 33.07 -26.56
CA HIS A 480 2.36 34.07 -26.83
C HIS A 480 3.79 33.55 -26.59
N TYR A 481 3.97 32.64 -25.63
CA TYR A 481 5.27 32.06 -25.28
C TYR A 481 5.71 31.00 -26.28
N PHE A 482 4.86 30.01 -26.58
CA PHE A 482 5.21 28.90 -27.45
C PHE A 482 4.80 29.17 -28.89
N THR A 483 5.67 29.86 -29.63
CA THR A 483 5.46 30.26 -31.03
C THR A 483 6.43 29.53 -31.98
N PRO A 484 6.24 29.63 -33.32
CA PRO A 484 7.20 29.11 -34.30
C PRO A 484 8.64 29.57 -34.05
N THR A 485 8.81 30.82 -33.61
CA THR A 485 10.13 31.44 -33.38
C THR A 485 10.83 30.97 -32.11
N ASN A 486 10.09 30.37 -31.16
CA ASN A 486 10.65 29.88 -29.90
C ASN A 486 11.79 28.86 -30.18
N PRO A 487 12.93 28.89 -29.49
CA PRO A 487 14.03 27.95 -29.73
C PRO A 487 13.70 26.50 -29.34
N LEU A 488 12.75 26.29 -28.42
CA LEU A 488 12.34 24.98 -27.91
C LEU A 488 11.58 24.18 -28.98
N LYS A 489 11.77 22.85 -28.99
CA LYS A 489 11.09 21.95 -29.95
C LYS A 489 9.73 21.48 -29.46
N GLY A 490 9.49 21.54 -28.16
CA GLY A 490 8.17 21.26 -27.62
C GLY A 490 7.96 21.76 -26.21
N ILE A 491 6.70 21.74 -25.80
CA ILE A 491 6.23 22.06 -24.46
C ILE A 491 5.26 20.98 -23.96
N LEU A 492 5.40 20.60 -22.69
CA LEU A 492 4.49 19.76 -21.94
C LEU A 492 3.54 20.66 -21.14
N LEU A 493 2.27 20.66 -21.52
CA LEU A 493 1.18 21.25 -20.76
C LEU A 493 0.75 20.25 -19.67
N TYR A 494 1.42 20.31 -18.53
CA TYR A 494 1.06 19.57 -17.32
C TYR A 494 -0.04 20.33 -16.58
N GLN A 495 -1.27 20.25 -17.07
CA GLN A 495 -2.39 21.02 -16.52
C GLN A 495 -3.50 20.11 -16.00
N GLY A 496 -4.10 20.47 -14.85
CA GLY A 496 -5.18 19.75 -14.19
C GLY A 496 -6.45 19.60 -15.03
N VAL A 497 -7.36 18.73 -14.61
CA VAL A 497 -8.60 18.49 -15.35
C VAL A 497 -9.49 19.75 -15.29
N GLY A 498 -10.13 20.13 -16.41
CA GLY A 498 -11.01 21.31 -16.44
C GLY A 498 -10.32 22.68 -16.59
N THR A 499 -8.99 22.74 -16.66
CA THR A 499 -8.25 24.02 -16.86
C THR A 499 -8.32 24.59 -18.29
N GLY A 500 -8.91 23.85 -19.24
CA GLY A 500 -9.05 24.29 -20.63
C GLY A 500 -7.84 23.99 -21.54
N LYS A 501 -7.09 22.89 -21.29
CA LYS A 501 -5.97 22.42 -22.12
C LYS A 501 -6.27 22.43 -23.63
N THR A 502 -7.43 21.92 -24.04
CA THR A 502 -7.85 21.87 -25.44
C THR A 502 -7.94 23.27 -26.05
N CYS A 503 -8.59 24.19 -25.35
CA CYS A 503 -8.69 25.60 -25.75
C CYS A 503 -7.30 26.24 -25.85
N CYS A 504 -6.43 26.00 -24.84
CA CYS A 504 -5.05 26.48 -24.81
C CYS A 504 -4.26 26.07 -26.07
N ALA A 505 -4.31 24.79 -26.45
CA ALA A 505 -3.59 24.29 -27.61
C ALA A 505 -4.17 24.77 -28.95
N ILE A 506 -5.50 24.91 -29.07
CA ILE A 506 -6.13 25.50 -30.25
C ILE A 506 -5.74 26.98 -30.39
N ALA A 507 -5.76 27.74 -29.29
CA ALA A 507 -5.36 29.14 -29.28
C ALA A 507 -3.89 29.29 -29.69
N ALA A 508 -2.98 28.51 -29.10
CA ALA A 508 -1.56 28.52 -29.48
C ALA A 508 -1.35 28.17 -30.97
N ALA A 509 -2.03 27.14 -31.48
CA ALA A 509 -1.92 26.73 -32.88
C ALA A 509 -2.40 27.82 -33.86
N THR A 510 -3.49 28.51 -33.54
CA THR A 510 -4.18 29.42 -34.46
C THR A 510 -3.64 30.85 -34.39
N THR A 511 -3.04 31.25 -33.27
CA THR A 511 -2.50 32.61 -33.07
C THR A 511 -1.31 32.89 -33.99
N THR A 512 -0.33 31.99 -34.04
CA THR A 512 0.92 32.18 -34.81
C THR A 512 1.26 31.03 -35.77
N PHE A 513 1.14 29.77 -35.37
CA PHE A 513 1.59 28.63 -36.20
C PHE A 513 0.83 28.54 -37.53
N GLU A 514 -0.49 28.69 -37.48
CA GLU A 514 -1.36 28.71 -38.65
C GLU A 514 -0.96 29.81 -39.65
N LYS A 515 -0.66 31.02 -39.14
CA LYS A 515 -0.24 32.18 -39.96
C LYS A 515 1.14 31.98 -40.59
N ASP A 516 2.05 31.30 -39.88
CA ASP A 516 3.41 30.98 -40.36
C ASP A 516 3.47 29.76 -41.30
N GLY A 517 2.30 29.22 -41.66
CA GLY A 517 2.15 28.14 -42.64
C GLY A 517 2.47 26.76 -42.08
N TYR A 518 2.36 26.55 -40.78
CA TYR A 518 2.52 25.22 -40.19
C TYR A 518 1.32 24.33 -40.51
N THR A 519 1.59 23.04 -40.75
CA THR A 519 0.56 22.01 -40.77
C THR A 519 0.23 21.61 -39.32
N ILE A 520 -1.05 21.63 -38.94
CA ILE A 520 -1.48 21.23 -37.60
C ILE A 520 -1.92 19.77 -37.64
N ILE A 521 -1.29 18.93 -36.83
CA ILE A 521 -1.67 17.53 -36.63
C ILE A 521 -2.10 17.36 -35.18
N TRP A 522 -3.35 16.93 -34.99
CA TRP A 522 -3.88 16.62 -33.66
C TRP A 522 -4.08 15.12 -33.49
N VAL A 523 -3.49 14.57 -32.43
CA VAL A 523 -3.61 13.16 -32.03
C VAL A 523 -4.37 13.10 -30.71
N THR A 524 -5.49 12.37 -30.69
CA THR A 524 -6.31 12.17 -29.47
C THR A 524 -7.06 10.83 -29.56
N ARG A 525 -7.76 10.43 -28.51
CA ARG A 525 -8.64 9.25 -28.52
C ARG A 525 -9.85 9.49 -29.43
N THR A 526 -10.35 8.42 -30.05
CA THR A 526 -11.54 8.50 -30.92
C THR A 526 -12.76 9.11 -30.20
N THR A 527 -12.88 8.84 -28.90
CA THR A 527 -13.94 9.34 -28.04
C THR A 527 -13.88 10.84 -27.76
N LEU A 528 -12.69 11.46 -27.86
CA LEU A 528 -12.44 12.87 -27.52
C LEU A 528 -12.42 13.79 -28.75
N LYS A 529 -12.49 13.25 -29.97
CA LYS A 529 -12.46 14.07 -31.21
C LYS A 529 -13.57 15.12 -31.27
N ASN A 530 -14.73 14.85 -30.68
CA ASN A 530 -15.85 15.80 -30.67
C ASN A 530 -15.55 17.04 -29.79
N ASP A 531 -14.77 16.87 -28.72
CA ASP A 531 -14.44 17.96 -27.80
C ASP A 531 -13.55 19.00 -28.48
N ILE A 532 -12.68 18.58 -29.40
CA ILE A 532 -11.90 19.50 -30.24
C ILE A 532 -12.83 20.41 -31.05
N TRP A 533 -13.83 19.83 -31.72
CA TRP A 533 -14.74 20.61 -32.56
C TRP A 533 -15.64 21.54 -31.73
N LYS A 534 -16.06 21.09 -30.54
CA LYS A 534 -16.78 21.93 -29.58
C LYS A 534 -15.95 23.16 -29.19
N ASN A 535 -14.68 22.99 -28.81
CA ASN A 535 -13.76 24.09 -28.46
C ASN A 535 -13.32 24.94 -29.66
N MET A 536 -13.67 24.56 -30.88
CA MET A 536 -13.26 25.26 -32.08
C MET A 536 -14.42 26.06 -32.70
N PHE A 537 -15.66 25.56 -32.58
CA PHE A 537 -16.85 26.16 -33.21
C PHE A 537 -17.94 26.59 -32.21
N ASP A 538 -18.06 25.95 -31.05
CA ASP A 538 -19.12 26.28 -30.09
C ASP A 538 -18.58 27.18 -28.98
N GLN A 539 -17.47 26.77 -28.36
CA GLN A 539 -16.67 27.56 -27.42
C GLN A 539 -15.44 28.07 -28.16
N VAL A 540 -15.59 29.10 -28.97
CA VAL A 540 -14.63 29.49 -30.02
C VAL A 540 -13.28 29.90 -29.41
N CYS A 541 -12.33 28.96 -29.37
CA CYS A 541 -10.93 29.18 -28.99
C CYS A 541 -9.98 29.26 -30.20
N ASN A 542 -10.54 29.18 -31.42
CA ASN A 542 -9.78 29.37 -32.66
C ASN A 542 -9.68 30.86 -32.96
N GLU A 543 -8.47 31.41 -32.92
CA GLU A 543 -8.25 32.85 -33.03
C GLU A 543 -8.65 33.40 -34.41
N SER A 544 -8.37 32.66 -35.48
CA SER A 544 -8.78 33.02 -36.83
C SER A 544 -10.32 33.10 -36.95
N ILE A 545 -11.05 32.16 -36.35
CA ILE A 545 -12.52 32.16 -36.38
C ILE A 545 -13.06 33.26 -35.46
N SER A 546 -12.51 33.41 -34.25
CA SER A 546 -12.88 34.45 -33.28
C SER A 546 -12.79 35.86 -33.89
N HIS A 547 -11.69 36.15 -34.59
CA HIS A 547 -11.50 37.40 -35.31
C HIS A 547 -12.59 37.62 -36.38
N ARG A 548 -12.94 36.59 -37.14
CA ARG A 548 -13.97 36.68 -38.20
C ARG A 548 -15.38 36.85 -37.62
N ILE A 549 -15.68 36.26 -36.46
CA ILE A 549 -16.95 36.50 -35.77
C ILE A 549 -17.00 37.97 -35.32
N THR A 550 -15.96 38.43 -34.64
CA THR A 550 -15.93 39.75 -33.99
C THR A 550 -15.86 40.89 -35.00
N ASN A 551 -15.07 40.74 -36.06
CA ASN A 551 -14.75 41.81 -37.01
C ASN A 551 -15.44 41.69 -38.37
N GLU A 552 -15.86 40.48 -38.77
CA GLU A 552 -16.50 40.23 -40.09
C GLU A 552 -17.97 39.78 -39.96
N GLY A 553 -18.50 39.62 -38.75
CA GLY A 553 -19.88 39.18 -38.52
C GLY A 553 -20.14 37.73 -38.95
N LEU A 554 -19.13 36.86 -38.92
CA LEU A 554 -19.28 35.45 -39.31
C LEU A 554 -20.23 34.69 -38.38
N GLU A 555 -21.30 34.13 -38.93
CA GLU A 555 -22.15 33.17 -38.23
C GLU A 555 -21.68 31.73 -38.43
N ILE A 556 -21.61 30.95 -37.35
CA ILE A 556 -21.17 29.55 -37.42
C ILE A 556 -22.35 28.67 -37.85
N PRO A 557 -22.24 27.95 -38.99
CA PRO A 557 -23.31 27.08 -39.46
C PRO A 557 -23.59 25.92 -38.49
N ASN A 558 -24.84 25.45 -38.41
CA ASN A 558 -25.19 24.27 -37.59
C ASN A 558 -24.68 22.94 -38.18
N GLU A 559 -24.57 22.84 -39.52
CA GLU A 559 -24.12 21.63 -40.19
C GLU A 559 -22.60 21.43 -40.11
N GLN A 560 -22.17 20.26 -39.63
CA GLN A 560 -20.75 19.93 -39.48
C GLN A 560 -19.95 20.12 -40.79
N ASN A 561 -20.47 19.68 -41.93
CA ASN A 561 -19.76 19.80 -43.20
C ASN A 561 -19.46 21.27 -43.59
N LYS A 562 -20.38 22.18 -43.26
CA LYS A 562 -20.21 23.63 -43.48
C LYS A 562 -19.23 24.22 -42.47
N ARG A 563 -19.30 23.83 -41.19
CA ARG A 563 -18.32 24.21 -40.15
C ARG A 563 -16.89 23.86 -40.58
N MET A 564 -16.70 22.66 -41.12
CA MET A 564 -15.39 22.16 -41.55
C MET A 564 -14.76 22.92 -42.74
N ARG A 565 -15.53 23.74 -43.46
CA ARG A 565 -15.05 24.63 -44.53
C ARG A 565 -14.49 25.96 -44.00
N LEU A 566 -14.81 26.33 -42.77
CA LEU A 566 -14.28 27.54 -42.12
C LEU A 566 -12.81 27.41 -41.72
N LEU A 567 -12.31 26.18 -41.65
CA LEU A 567 -10.93 25.88 -41.28
C LEU A 567 -9.95 26.23 -42.39
N SER A 568 -8.79 26.76 -42.00
CA SER A 568 -7.71 27.08 -42.93
C SER A 568 -7.00 25.83 -43.48
N LYS A 569 -6.10 26.06 -44.44
CA LYS A 569 -5.26 25.01 -45.05
C LYS A 569 -4.38 24.29 -44.02
N ALA A 570 -4.10 24.92 -42.87
CA ALA A 570 -3.30 24.33 -41.79
C ALA A 570 -3.95 23.07 -41.19
N TRP A 571 -5.29 22.97 -41.23
CA TRP A 571 -6.10 21.87 -40.69
C TRP A 571 -6.58 20.87 -41.76
N ARG A 572 -5.84 20.78 -42.89
CA ARG A 572 -6.12 19.83 -43.98
C ARG A 572 -6.12 18.38 -43.52
N ILE A 573 -5.23 18.04 -42.60
CA ILE A 573 -5.20 16.73 -41.95
C ILE A 573 -6.10 16.81 -40.73
N ARG A 574 -7.20 16.06 -40.74
CA ARG A 574 -8.17 16.05 -39.64
C ARG A 574 -7.59 15.33 -38.40
N PRO A 575 -8.05 15.66 -37.19
CA PRO A 575 -7.66 14.96 -35.96
C PRO A 575 -7.75 13.44 -36.09
N MET A 576 -6.71 12.76 -35.65
CA MET A 576 -6.51 11.33 -35.85
C MET A 576 -6.33 10.58 -34.53
N SER A 577 -6.55 9.26 -34.54
CA SER A 577 -6.26 8.41 -33.38
C SER A 577 -4.77 8.06 -33.30
N TYR A 578 -4.30 7.62 -32.13
CA TYR A 578 -2.94 7.12 -31.93
C TYR A 578 -2.54 6.04 -32.95
N LYS A 579 -3.43 5.10 -33.27
CA LYS A 579 -3.20 4.09 -34.30
C LYS A 579 -3.00 4.70 -35.70
N GLN A 580 -3.86 5.64 -36.08
CA GLN A 580 -3.74 6.34 -37.37
C GLN A 580 -2.44 7.13 -37.47
N PHE A 581 -2.04 7.73 -36.35
CA PHE A 581 -0.77 8.43 -36.21
C PHE A 581 0.43 7.49 -36.28
N SER A 582 0.37 6.32 -35.63
CA SER A 582 1.38 5.27 -35.75
C SER A 582 1.60 4.86 -37.21
N ASN A 583 0.51 4.62 -37.94
CA ASN A 583 0.60 4.28 -39.37
C ASN A 583 1.17 5.43 -40.22
N LEU A 584 1.01 6.68 -39.79
CA LEU A 584 1.55 7.87 -40.45
C LEU A 584 3.07 7.91 -40.29
N VAL A 585 3.56 7.72 -39.06
CA VAL A 585 5.01 7.72 -38.80
C VAL A 585 5.71 6.49 -39.39
N SER A 586 5.02 5.35 -39.47
CA SER A 586 5.52 4.14 -40.14
C SER A 586 5.44 4.18 -41.67
N LYS A 587 5.02 5.31 -42.28
CA LYS A 587 4.93 5.54 -43.74
C LYS A 587 3.90 4.68 -44.48
N GLN A 588 2.89 4.17 -43.78
CA GLN A 588 1.98 3.13 -44.29
C GLN A 588 0.60 3.66 -44.72
N ASN A 589 0.34 4.98 -44.69
CA ASN A 589 -1.01 5.50 -44.94
C ASN A 589 -1.10 6.71 -45.89
N ALA A 590 -2.35 7.04 -46.28
CA ALA A 590 -2.66 8.19 -47.12
C ALA A 590 -2.30 9.54 -46.47
N PHE A 591 -2.31 9.61 -45.13
CA PHE A 591 -1.91 10.81 -44.39
C PHE A 591 -0.41 11.10 -44.57
N TYR A 592 0.44 10.08 -44.56
CA TYR A 592 1.86 10.21 -44.87
C TYR A 592 2.08 10.74 -46.29
N LYS A 593 1.39 10.17 -47.29
CA LYS A 593 1.45 10.67 -48.68
C LYS A 593 1.01 12.13 -48.78
N THR A 594 -0.01 12.51 -48.00
CA THR A 594 -0.49 13.90 -47.94
C THR A 594 0.55 14.82 -47.30
N LEU A 595 1.18 14.43 -46.20
CA LEU A 595 2.28 15.19 -45.59
C LEU A 595 3.46 15.34 -46.54
N VAL A 596 3.87 14.27 -47.22
CA VAL A 596 4.93 14.34 -48.23
C VAL A 596 4.57 15.32 -49.35
N LYS A 597 3.31 15.38 -49.76
CA LYS A 597 2.85 16.36 -50.77
C LYS A 597 2.88 17.81 -50.26
N ILE A 598 2.64 18.03 -48.96
CA ILE A 598 2.61 19.37 -48.36
C ILE A 598 4.03 19.85 -47.98
N ASN A 599 4.79 19.01 -47.27
CA ASN A 599 6.06 19.35 -46.64
C ASN A 599 7.29 18.80 -47.40
N GLY A 600 7.09 17.90 -48.36
CA GLY A 600 8.15 17.26 -49.12
C GLY A 600 8.59 15.91 -48.55
N GLN A 601 9.32 15.14 -49.37
CA GLN A 601 9.74 13.77 -49.03
C GLN A 601 10.93 13.70 -48.06
N VAL A 602 11.78 14.74 -48.04
CA VAL A 602 13.00 14.78 -47.24
C VAL A 602 12.68 14.86 -45.75
N ASP A 603 11.79 15.77 -45.35
CA ASP A 603 11.26 15.83 -44.00
C ASP A 603 9.74 16.06 -44.06
N PRO A 604 8.94 14.98 -44.00
CA PRO A 604 7.48 15.08 -44.01
C PRO A 604 6.89 15.84 -42.82
N LEU A 605 7.66 16.02 -41.74
CA LEU A 605 7.23 16.77 -40.55
C LEU A 605 7.76 18.21 -40.52
N ARG A 606 8.44 18.68 -41.59
CA ARG A 606 8.86 20.09 -41.69
C ARG A 606 7.65 21.01 -41.51
N LYS A 607 7.82 22.09 -40.75
CA LYS A 607 6.76 23.05 -40.39
C LYS A 607 5.46 22.37 -39.97
N THR A 608 5.57 21.40 -39.06
CA THR A 608 4.41 20.70 -38.51
C THR A 608 4.30 20.97 -37.01
N LEU A 609 3.15 21.45 -36.55
CA LEU A 609 2.80 21.48 -35.14
C LEU A 609 2.05 20.19 -34.82
N LEU A 610 2.66 19.34 -34.01
CA LEU A 610 2.06 18.11 -33.51
C LEU A 610 1.50 18.37 -32.11
N ILE A 611 0.19 18.20 -31.96
CA ILE A 611 -0.52 18.31 -30.68
C ILE A 611 -0.94 16.89 -30.28
N ILE A 612 -0.44 16.41 -29.14
CA ILE A 612 -0.78 15.11 -28.58
C ILE A 612 -1.55 15.32 -27.29
N ASP A 613 -2.83 14.98 -27.34
CA ASP A 613 -3.77 15.03 -26.22
C ASP A 613 -3.77 13.70 -25.46
N GLU A 614 -3.83 13.74 -24.13
CA GLU A 614 -3.58 12.60 -23.24
C GLU A 614 -2.19 11.95 -23.44
N ALA A 615 -1.15 12.80 -23.49
CA ALA A 615 0.22 12.41 -23.80
C ALA A 615 0.77 11.28 -22.90
N HIS A 616 0.27 11.11 -21.68
CA HIS A 616 0.63 10.00 -20.79
C HIS A 616 0.36 8.62 -21.42
N LYS A 617 -0.59 8.51 -22.37
CA LYS A 617 -0.87 7.26 -23.11
C LYS A 617 0.24 6.85 -24.08
N LEU A 618 1.22 7.70 -24.35
CA LEU A 618 2.38 7.35 -25.19
C LEU A 618 3.28 6.31 -24.51
N TYR A 619 3.42 6.40 -23.18
CA TYR A 619 4.30 5.54 -22.39
C TYR A 619 3.58 4.76 -21.28
N GLY A 620 2.37 5.19 -20.88
CA GLY A 620 1.59 4.54 -19.83
C GLY A 620 1.17 3.12 -20.19
N GLY A 621 1.50 2.17 -19.31
CA GLY A 621 1.22 0.75 -19.46
C GLY A 621 -0.27 0.41 -19.39
N THR A 622 -0.64 -0.74 -19.98
CA THR A 622 -1.95 -1.45 -19.85
C THR A 622 -3.25 -0.77 -20.32
N ASP A 623 -3.34 0.56 -20.39
CA ASP A 623 -4.60 1.27 -20.66
C ASP A 623 -5.04 1.29 -22.14
N LEU A 624 -4.09 1.26 -23.07
CA LEU A 624 -4.37 1.12 -24.49
C LEU A 624 -4.31 -0.36 -24.89
N SER A 625 -5.33 -0.80 -25.64
CA SER A 625 -5.31 -2.11 -26.29
C SER A 625 -4.06 -2.25 -27.16
N SER A 626 -3.54 -3.47 -27.33
CA SER A 626 -2.38 -3.74 -28.19
C SER A 626 -2.57 -3.21 -29.63
N LEU A 627 -3.82 -3.06 -30.06
CA LEU A 627 -4.23 -2.53 -31.37
C LEU A 627 -4.21 -0.99 -31.45
N GLU A 628 -4.16 -0.27 -30.33
CA GLU A 628 -4.16 1.20 -30.24
C GLU A 628 -2.82 1.80 -29.81
N ARG A 629 -1.88 0.97 -29.31
CA ARG A 629 -0.56 1.43 -28.86
C ARG A 629 0.26 2.00 -30.04
N PRO A 630 0.82 3.22 -29.90
CA PRO A 630 1.65 3.81 -30.94
C PRO A 630 3.03 3.13 -31.01
N ASP A 631 3.60 3.06 -32.21
CA ASP A 631 5.01 2.70 -32.42
C ASP A 631 5.90 3.86 -31.97
N MET A 632 6.30 3.83 -30.69
CA MET A 632 7.10 4.89 -30.08
C MET A 632 8.50 5.00 -30.67
N ASN A 633 9.06 3.90 -31.17
CA ASN A 633 10.36 3.94 -31.83
C ASN A 633 10.27 4.70 -33.16
N ALA A 634 9.25 4.41 -33.97
CA ALA A 634 9.02 5.13 -35.22
C ALA A 634 8.72 6.62 -34.97
N LEU A 635 7.90 6.94 -33.97
CA LEU A 635 7.58 8.31 -33.58
C LEU A 635 8.84 9.10 -33.15
N HIS A 636 9.60 8.55 -32.20
CA HIS A 636 10.82 9.19 -31.71
C HIS A 636 11.80 9.43 -32.85
N GLN A 637 12.02 8.41 -33.70
CA GLN A 637 12.89 8.54 -34.87
C GLN A 637 12.42 9.65 -35.84
N ALA A 638 11.12 9.73 -36.13
CA ALA A 638 10.57 10.74 -37.04
C ALA A 638 10.76 12.17 -36.49
N LEU A 639 10.52 12.38 -35.18
CA LEU A 639 10.72 13.67 -34.53
C LEU A 639 12.20 14.06 -34.50
N MET A 640 13.08 13.16 -34.05
CA MET A 640 14.52 13.43 -34.00
C MET A 640 15.09 13.71 -35.39
N HIS A 641 14.59 13.02 -36.43
CA HIS A 641 14.95 13.28 -37.81
C HIS A 641 14.56 14.70 -38.25
N SER A 642 13.33 15.14 -37.95
CA SER A 642 12.89 16.49 -38.27
C SER A 642 13.69 17.56 -37.53
N TYR A 643 13.95 17.37 -36.23
CA TYR A 643 14.77 18.29 -35.42
C TYR A 643 16.17 18.48 -36.01
N GLN A 644 16.79 17.38 -36.45
CA GLN A 644 18.13 17.39 -37.03
C GLN A 644 18.18 17.99 -38.44
N LEU A 645 17.17 17.74 -39.28
CA LEU A 645 17.19 18.19 -40.68
C LEU A 645 16.68 19.62 -40.86
N SER A 646 15.54 19.93 -40.26
CA SER A 646 14.78 21.16 -40.55
C SER A 646 15.07 22.29 -39.54
N GLY A 647 15.80 22.04 -38.46
CA GLY A 647 16.30 23.10 -37.56
C GLY A 647 15.15 23.95 -37.01
N ARG A 648 15.14 25.26 -37.29
CA ARG A 648 14.04 26.17 -36.87
C ARG A 648 12.68 25.79 -37.45
N ASP A 649 12.65 25.30 -38.68
CA ASP A 649 11.44 24.85 -39.38
C ASP A 649 11.11 23.37 -39.09
N SER A 650 11.73 22.74 -38.08
CA SER A 650 11.39 21.37 -37.69
C SER A 650 9.97 21.25 -37.15
N ALA A 651 9.55 20.00 -36.95
CA ALA A 651 8.41 19.69 -36.12
C ALA A 651 8.48 20.44 -34.78
N LYS A 652 7.31 20.84 -34.28
CA LYS A 652 7.07 21.45 -32.97
C LYS A 652 6.03 20.63 -32.24
N LEU A 653 6.17 20.46 -30.93
CA LEU A 653 5.35 19.53 -30.14
C LEU A 653 4.63 20.25 -29.00
N ILE A 654 3.32 20.01 -28.87
CA ILE A 654 2.55 20.32 -27.66
C ILE A 654 2.04 18.99 -27.10
N LEU A 655 2.55 18.61 -25.94
CA LEU A 655 2.07 17.44 -25.20
C LEU A 655 1.10 17.91 -24.12
N MET A 656 -0.08 17.33 -24.03
CA MET A 656 -1.08 17.70 -23.02
C MET A 656 -1.42 16.51 -22.14
N THR A 657 -1.33 16.68 -20.82
CA THR A 657 -1.74 15.66 -19.86
C THR A 657 -2.02 16.27 -18.49
N ALA A 658 -2.95 15.69 -17.75
CA ALA A 658 -3.17 16.01 -16.33
C ALA A 658 -2.35 15.13 -15.38
N THR A 659 -1.82 14.02 -15.88
CA THR A 659 -1.14 12.97 -15.10
C THR A 659 0.03 12.43 -15.95
N PRO A 660 1.16 13.12 -16.04
CA PRO A 660 2.29 12.69 -16.87
C PRO A 660 2.98 11.44 -16.33
N VAL A 661 2.80 11.11 -15.05
CA VAL A 661 3.21 9.86 -14.41
C VAL A 661 1.97 8.99 -14.22
N THR A 662 1.98 7.77 -14.77
CA THR A 662 0.97 6.75 -14.49
C THR A 662 1.54 5.65 -13.63
N GLN A 663 2.33 4.72 -14.17
CA GLN A 663 2.87 3.59 -13.42
C GLN A 663 4.35 3.80 -13.05
N ASP A 664 5.11 4.40 -13.96
CA ASP A 664 6.56 4.61 -13.82
C ASP A 664 6.88 6.12 -13.85
N PRO A 665 7.59 6.69 -12.85
CA PRO A 665 7.99 8.09 -12.86
C PRO A 665 8.85 8.48 -14.07
N MET A 666 9.55 7.52 -14.69
CA MET A 666 10.34 7.77 -15.90
C MET A 666 9.47 8.09 -17.13
N GLU A 667 8.15 7.85 -17.09
CA GLU A 667 7.22 8.26 -18.15
C GLU A 667 7.26 9.77 -18.39
N LEU A 668 7.29 10.58 -17.32
CA LEU A 668 7.40 12.03 -17.42
C LEU A 668 8.70 12.46 -18.12
N ILE A 669 9.81 11.81 -17.78
CA ILE A 669 11.12 12.06 -18.42
C ILE A 669 11.08 11.71 -19.91
N LYS A 670 10.48 10.57 -20.26
CA LYS A 670 10.30 10.13 -21.65
C LYS A 670 9.46 11.15 -22.45
N LEU A 671 8.41 11.72 -21.86
CA LEU A 671 7.59 12.77 -22.48
C LEU A 671 8.39 14.05 -22.72
N ILE A 672 9.12 14.54 -21.71
CA ILE A 672 9.97 15.74 -21.85
C ILE A 672 11.03 15.52 -22.94
N ASN A 673 11.61 14.33 -23.01
CA ASN A 673 12.62 13.99 -24.01
C ASN A 673 12.10 14.08 -25.46
N LEU A 674 10.82 13.84 -25.73
CA LEU A 674 10.24 14.05 -27.06
C LEU A 674 10.29 15.52 -27.51
N CYS A 675 10.29 16.46 -26.55
CA CYS A 675 10.39 17.90 -26.79
C CYS A 675 11.83 18.38 -26.99
N LYS A 676 12.82 17.48 -26.93
CA LYS A 676 14.25 17.82 -26.92
C LYS A 676 15.01 17.10 -28.04
N PRO A 677 15.99 17.77 -28.69
CA PRO A 677 16.96 17.11 -29.56
C PRO A 677 17.72 16.01 -28.82
N ILE A 678 18.15 14.99 -29.57
CA ILE A 678 18.72 13.76 -29.01
C ILE A 678 20.01 13.95 -28.20
N ASP A 679 20.74 15.03 -28.43
CA ASP A 679 21.96 15.43 -27.71
C ASP A 679 21.68 16.14 -26.38
N ARG A 680 20.43 16.55 -26.14
CA ARG A 680 19.98 17.26 -24.94
C ARG A 680 19.00 16.43 -24.10
N GLN A 681 18.74 15.18 -24.46
CA GLN A 681 17.81 14.31 -23.72
C GLN A 681 18.40 13.88 -22.37
N ILE A 682 17.53 13.81 -21.37
CA ILE A 682 17.80 13.36 -20.01
C ILE A 682 17.79 11.82 -19.98
N PRO A 683 18.56 11.14 -19.11
CA PRO A 683 18.43 9.70 -18.90
C PRO A 683 16.98 9.28 -18.63
N ASP A 684 16.45 8.35 -19.41
CA ASP A 684 15.05 7.89 -19.37
C ASP A 684 14.86 6.51 -18.72
N ARG A 685 15.91 6.02 -18.05
CA ARG A 685 15.94 4.82 -17.20
C ARG A 685 16.30 5.21 -15.76
N PHE A 686 15.67 4.57 -14.78
CA PHE A 686 15.81 4.96 -13.39
C PHE A 686 17.24 4.78 -12.87
N GLU A 687 17.96 3.74 -13.31
CA GLU A 687 19.34 3.50 -12.87
C GLU A 687 20.27 4.63 -13.31
N GLU A 688 20.25 4.99 -14.59
CA GLU A 688 21.07 6.09 -15.12
C GLU A 688 20.64 7.46 -14.57
N PHE A 689 19.34 7.64 -14.34
CA PHE A 689 18.80 8.86 -13.74
C PHE A 689 19.26 8.98 -12.28
N SER A 690 19.13 7.90 -11.51
CA SER A 690 19.49 7.88 -10.09
C SER A 690 20.97 8.15 -9.87
N GLU A 691 21.86 7.55 -10.69
CA GLU A 691 23.30 7.81 -10.64
C GLU A 691 23.66 9.28 -10.88
N LYS A 692 22.85 10.01 -11.67
CA LYS A 692 23.12 11.40 -12.03
C LYS A 692 22.49 12.41 -11.07
N TYR A 693 21.27 12.14 -10.60
CA TYR A 693 20.45 13.14 -9.92
C TYR A 693 20.10 12.79 -8.47
N LEU A 694 20.08 11.52 -8.09
CA LEU A 694 19.49 11.06 -6.84
C LEU A 694 20.54 10.56 -5.83
N ASN A 695 20.14 10.52 -4.55
CA ASN A 695 20.89 9.89 -3.47
C ASN A 695 20.52 8.39 -3.33
N GLU A 696 21.13 7.70 -2.36
CA GLU A 696 20.88 6.26 -2.12
C GLU A 696 19.43 5.94 -1.72
N MET A 697 18.70 6.92 -1.17
CA MET A 697 17.29 6.81 -0.77
C MET A 697 16.31 7.08 -1.92
N GLY A 698 16.79 7.54 -3.08
CA GLY A 698 15.95 7.88 -4.23
C GLY A 698 15.43 9.32 -4.25
N GLU A 699 15.96 10.20 -3.42
CA GLU A 699 15.61 11.64 -3.39
C GLU A 699 16.59 12.46 -4.22
N PHE A 700 16.18 13.62 -4.72
CA PHE A 700 17.11 14.50 -5.43
C PHE A 700 18.24 14.98 -4.51
N THR A 701 19.48 14.86 -4.99
CA THR A 701 20.59 15.62 -4.42
C THR A 701 20.42 17.10 -4.75
N GLU A 702 20.99 18.01 -3.96
CA GLU A 702 20.92 19.45 -4.22
C GLU A 702 21.43 19.81 -5.63
N GLN A 703 22.62 19.32 -5.98
CA GLN A 703 23.20 19.49 -7.32
C GLN A 703 22.35 18.81 -8.41
N GLY A 704 21.83 17.62 -8.14
CA GLY A 704 20.96 16.90 -9.06
C GLY A 704 19.66 17.67 -9.34
N ARG A 705 19.04 18.24 -8.31
CA ARG A 705 17.84 19.07 -8.44
C ARG A 705 18.11 20.28 -9.33
N HIS A 706 19.21 21.01 -9.10
CA HIS A 706 19.57 22.17 -9.92
C HIS A 706 19.80 21.79 -11.39
N GLN A 707 20.56 20.73 -11.64
CA GLN A 707 20.79 20.24 -13.01
C GLN A 707 19.50 19.79 -13.69
N TYR A 708 18.60 19.13 -12.96
CA TYR A 708 17.32 18.70 -13.49
C TYR A 708 16.44 19.90 -13.87
N LEU A 709 16.39 20.94 -13.02
CA LEU A 709 15.65 22.17 -13.29
C LEU A 709 16.17 22.88 -14.56
N ASP A 710 17.49 22.98 -14.71
CA ASP A 710 18.12 23.49 -15.94
C ASP A 710 17.77 22.63 -17.16
N ASP A 711 17.80 21.31 -17.00
CA ASP A 711 17.48 20.36 -18.06
C ASP A 711 16.02 20.45 -18.50
N ILE A 712 15.07 20.90 -17.67
CA ILE A 712 13.66 21.05 -18.04
C ILE A 712 13.22 22.50 -18.35
N ALA A 713 14.11 23.48 -18.17
CA ALA A 713 13.82 24.90 -18.28
C ALA A 713 13.05 25.25 -19.58
N GLY A 714 11.88 25.88 -19.42
CA GLY A 714 11.02 26.34 -20.51
C GLY A 714 10.16 25.26 -21.19
N HIS A 715 10.38 23.97 -20.88
CA HIS A 715 9.67 22.85 -21.54
C HIS A 715 8.38 22.42 -20.84
N VAL A 716 8.14 22.82 -19.60
CA VAL A 716 6.94 22.42 -18.84
C VAL A 716 6.14 23.67 -18.48
N SER A 717 4.84 23.64 -18.70
CA SER A 717 3.88 24.59 -18.14
C SER A 717 2.96 23.84 -17.19
N TYR A 718 2.78 24.37 -15.98
CA TYR A 718 1.98 23.74 -14.93
C TYR A 718 0.83 24.63 -14.47
N LEU A 719 -0.38 24.09 -14.52
CA LEU A 719 -1.57 24.77 -14.01
C LEU A 719 -2.51 23.76 -13.34
N ASN A 720 -2.71 23.88 -12.03
CA ASN A 720 -3.79 23.21 -11.33
C ASN A 720 -4.82 24.23 -10.80
N ARG A 721 -6.09 24.00 -11.11
CA ARG A 721 -7.21 24.84 -10.65
C ARG A 721 -8.21 24.08 -9.79
N GLU A 722 -7.92 22.83 -9.42
CA GLU A 722 -8.81 21.99 -8.62
C GLU A 722 -9.12 22.62 -7.25
N LYS A 723 -8.19 23.41 -6.69
CA LYS A 723 -8.39 24.17 -5.43
C LYS A 723 -9.21 25.47 -5.60
N ASP A 724 -9.54 25.88 -6.83
CA ASP A 724 -10.32 27.09 -7.10
C ASP A 724 -11.80 26.86 -6.81
N ALA A 725 -12.17 26.95 -5.53
CA ALA A 725 -13.50 26.71 -4.99
C ALA A 725 -14.62 27.56 -5.60
N ARG A 726 -14.26 28.65 -6.28
CA ARG A 726 -15.16 29.58 -6.97
C ARG A 726 -15.78 29.00 -8.24
N GLN A 727 -15.10 28.02 -8.84
CA GLN A 727 -15.51 27.37 -10.08
C GLN A 727 -15.47 25.85 -10.02
N PHE A 728 -14.77 25.26 -9.06
CA PHE A 728 -14.64 23.81 -8.92
C PHE A 728 -15.15 23.35 -7.57
N ALA A 729 -15.81 22.19 -7.57
CA ALA A 729 -16.12 21.52 -6.33
C ALA A 729 -14.85 21.04 -5.62
N GLN A 730 -14.90 21.03 -4.29
CA GLN A 730 -13.78 20.77 -3.41
C GLN A 730 -13.92 19.36 -2.81
N PRO A 731 -13.09 18.39 -3.25
CA PRO A 731 -13.14 17.02 -2.75
C PRO A 731 -12.79 16.96 -1.26
N ILE A 732 -13.63 16.29 -0.47
CA ILE A 732 -13.39 15.94 0.93
C ILE A 732 -13.30 14.42 0.97
N ILE A 733 -12.09 13.89 1.10
CA ILE A 733 -11.80 12.46 0.99
C ILE A 733 -11.91 11.82 2.37
N LYS A 734 -12.70 10.75 2.48
CA LYS A 734 -12.90 9.96 3.70
C LYS A 734 -12.64 8.49 3.41
N HIS A 735 -11.72 7.91 4.15
CA HIS A 735 -11.42 6.47 4.06
C HIS A 735 -12.38 5.69 4.96
N ILE A 736 -13.10 4.73 4.37
CA ILE A 736 -14.01 3.82 5.08
C ILE A 736 -13.34 2.46 5.15
N ASN A 737 -12.80 2.15 6.33
CA ASN A 737 -12.18 0.87 6.62
C ASN A 737 -13.22 -0.11 7.17
N VAL A 738 -13.48 -1.18 6.42
CA VAL A 738 -14.48 -2.18 6.76
C VAL A 738 -13.80 -3.48 7.16
N PRO A 739 -14.05 -4.03 8.36
CA PRO A 739 -13.47 -5.33 8.74
C PRO A 739 -13.78 -6.41 7.70
N ILE A 740 -12.77 -7.20 7.30
CA ILE A 740 -12.94 -8.32 6.37
C ILE A 740 -13.94 -9.38 6.86
N VAL A 741 -14.16 -9.42 8.17
CA VAL A 741 -15.07 -10.32 8.86
C VAL A 741 -15.65 -9.60 10.07
N ASP A 742 -16.92 -9.82 10.35
CA ASP A 742 -17.59 -9.38 11.57
C ASP A 742 -17.40 -10.40 12.70
N LYS A 743 -18.06 -10.18 13.84
CA LYS A 743 -17.93 -11.06 15.01
C LYS A 743 -18.44 -12.47 14.72
N GLU A 744 -19.58 -12.58 14.04
CA GLU A 744 -20.22 -13.87 13.72
C GLU A 744 -19.36 -14.69 12.74
N GLY A 745 -18.88 -14.06 11.66
CA GLY A 745 -17.98 -14.71 10.71
C GLY A 745 -16.64 -15.10 11.35
N PHE A 746 -16.15 -14.34 12.33
CA PHE A 746 -14.93 -14.68 13.05
C PHE A 746 -15.13 -15.89 13.96
N ASP A 747 -16.28 -16.01 14.61
CA ASP A 747 -16.61 -17.19 15.41
C ASP A 747 -16.84 -18.44 14.53
N ALA A 748 -17.44 -18.27 13.34
CA ALA A 748 -17.47 -19.34 12.34
C ALA A 748 -16.06 -19.78 11.91
N ALA A 749 -15.14 -18.83 11.70
CA ALA A 749 -13.75 -19.15 11.40
C ALA A 749 -13.07 -19.95 12.52
N LYS A 750 -13.32 -19.62 13.80
CA LYS A 750 -12.83 -20.41 14.94
C LYS A 750 -13.38 -21.84 14.98
N LYS A 751 -14.62 -22.06 14.51
CA LYS A 751 -15.23 -23.40 14.48
C LYS A 751 -14.61 -24.31 13.42
N PHE A 752 -14.19 -23.74 12.28
CA PHE A 752 -13.87 -24.52 11.07
C PHE A 752 -12.43 -24.40 10.57
N ASP A 753 -11.67 -23.39 11.03
CA ASP A 753 -10.34 -23.09 10.51
C ASP A 753 -9.21 -23.38 11.50
N ARG A 754 -8.49 -24.47 11.23
CA ARG A 754 -7.41 -24.98 12.07
C ARG A 754 -6.24 -24.01 12.23
N LYS A 755 -5.92 -23.21 11.20
CA LYS A 755 -4.78 -22.29 11.25
C LYS A 755 -5.14 -21.02 12.02
N ILE A 756 -6.34 -20.47 11.81
CA ILE A 756 -6.81 -19.30 12.58
C ILE A 756 -6.86 -19.62 14.07
N VAL A 757 -7.43 -20.78 14.45
CA VAL A 757 -7.45 -21.22 15.86
C VAL A 757 -6.03 -21.39 16.43
N ARG A 758 -5.10 -21.91 15.63
CA ARG A 758 -3.71 -22.06 16.05
C ARG A 758 -3.06 -20.71 16.31
N ASP A 759 -3.15 -19.78 15.36
CA ASP A 759 -2.50 -18.47 15.41
C ASP A 759 -3.04 -17.64 16.60
N ILE A 760 -4.36 -17.63 16.81
CA ILE A 760 -5.01 -16.94 17.94
C ILE A 760 -4.54 -17.51 19.29
N MET A 761 -4.49 -18.84 19.41
CA MET A 761 -4.09 -19.46 20.68
C MET A 761 -2.56 -19.46 20.89
N GLU A 762 -1.77 -19.16 19.86
CA GLU A 762 -0.32 -19.02 19.96
C GLU A 762 0.09 -17.66 20.52
N SER A 763 -0.64 -16.57 20.22
CA SER A 763 -0.42 -15.27 20.86
C SER A 763 -0.65 -15.32 22.37
N ASP A 764 -1.75 -15.95 22.80
CA ASP A 764 -2.07 -16.14 24.22
C ASP A 764 -0.99 -16.92 24.99
N VAL A 765 -0.41 -17.93 24.34
CA VAL A 765 0.66 -18.75 24.95
C VAL A 765 1.98 -17.97 24.97
N SER A 766 2.24 -17.11 23.99
CA SER A 766 3.41 -16.24 23.94
C SER A 766 3.40 -15.22 25.09
N ASP A 767 2.25 -14.61 25.37
CA ASP A 767 2.11 -13.66 26.49
C ASP A 767 2.33 -14.33 27.85
N LEU A 768 1.80 -15.55 28.03
CA LEU A 768 2.06 -16.35 29.23
C LEU A 768 3.53 -16.77 29.32
N MET A 769 4.19 -17.10 28.20
CA MET A 769 5.63 -17.37 28.16
C MET A 769 6.45 -16.15 28.55
N ALA A 770 6.08 -14.96 28.07
CA ALA A 770 6.75 -13.71 28.43
C ALA A 770 6.62 -13.41 29.93
N LYS A 771 5.41 -13.55 30.50
CA LYS A 771 5.17 -13.39 31.95
C LYS A 771 5.92 -14.43 32.80
N ILE A 772 6.02 -15.67 32.33
CA ILE A 772 6.83 -16.71 32.99
C ILE A 772 8.31 -16.38 32.89
N ALA A 773 8.79 -15.89 31.75
CA ALA A 773 10.19 -15.49 31.58
C ALA A 773 10.54 -14.30 32.48
N GLU A 774 9.66 -13.30 32.57
CA GLU A 774 9.77 -12.16 33.47
C GLU A 774 9.85 -12.61 34.94
N LYS A 775 8.86 -13.39 35.41
CA LYS A 775 8.84 -13.94 36.78
C LYS A 775 9.96 -14.92 37.05
N SER A 776 10.43 -15.65 36.04
CA SER A 776 11.56 -16.55 36.17
C SER A 776 12.87 -15.78 36.25
N ASN A 777 13.00 -14.63 35.58
CA ASN A 777 14.16 -13.74 35.71
C ASN A 777 14.25 -13.13 37.12
N GLU A 778 13.13 -12.90 37.81
CA GLU A 778 13.12 -12.54 39.24
C GLU A 778 13.75 -13.63 40.15
N LEU A 779 13.91 -14.88 39.66
CA LEU A 779 14.56 -15.98 40.40
C LEU A 779 16.00 -16.26 39.96
N VAL A 780 16.51 -15.55 38.95
CA VAL A 780 17.87 -15.77 38.41
C VAL A 780 18.89 -15.00 39.26
N GLY A 781 20.05 -15.62 39.52
CA GLY A 781 21.12 -15.01 40.32
C GLY A 781 21.05 -15.42 41.79
N GLU A 782 21.34 -14.49 42.71
CA GLU A 782 21.59 -14.77 44.14
C GLU A 782 20.42 -15.38 44.92
N LEU A 783 19.19 -15.24 44.42
CA LEU A 783 17.96 -15.78 45.01
C LEU A 783 17.81 -17.31 44.82
N SER A 784 18.65 -17.96 43.98
CA SER A 784 18.58 -19.41 43.76
C SER A 784 19.02 -20.22 44.99
N ASP A 785 20.04 -19.72 45.69
CA ASP A 785 20.78 -20.42 46.75
C ASP A 785 20.90 -19.54 48.00
N ILE A 786 19.77 -19.11 48.57
CA ILE A 786 19.75 -18.26 49.78
C ILE A 786 20.05 -19.12 51.01
N ASP A 787 21.20 -18.86 51.63
CA ASP A 787 21.62 -19.46 52.89
C ASP A 787 22.15 -18.40 53.87
N ALA A 788 22.34 -18.79 55.13
CA ALA A 788 22.85 -17.91 56.17
C ALA A 788 24.32 -17.48 55.95
N SER A 789 25.09 -18.22 55.15
CA SER A 789 26.51 -17.94 54.90
C SER A 789 26.71 -16.73 54.00
N LYS A 790 25.77 -16.44 53.09
CA LYS A 790 25.77 -15.23 52.26
C LYS A 790 25.59 -13.93 53.05
N PHE A 791 25.03 -14.00 54.26
CA PHE A 791 24.77 -12.84 55.13
C PHE A 791 25.71 -12.80 56.35
N SER A 792 26.77 -13.60 56.36
CA SER A 792 27.72 -13.66 57.49
C SER A 792 28.44 -12.33 57.71
N PHE A 793 28.57 -11.48 56.69
CA PHE A 793 29.15 -10.15 56.81
C PHE A 793 28.36 -9.23 57.77
N LEU A 794 27.04 -9.41 57.91
CA LEU A 794 26.24 -8.66 58.89
C LEU A 794 26.64 -9.00 60.33
N LYS A 795 27.04 -10.26 60.56
CA LYS A 795 27.57 -10.70 61.85
C LYS A 795 28.94 -10.06 62.09
N GLU A 796 29.82 -10.07 61.10
CA GLU A 796 31.16 -9.48 61.19
C GLU A 796 31.10 -7.96 61.40
N GLU A 797 30.24 -7.24 60.68
CA GLU A 797 30.11 -5.78 60.76
C GLU A 797 29.55 -5.31 62.12
N ILE A 798 28.60 -6.05 62.71
CA ILE A 798 27.93 -5.65 63.96
C ILE A 798 28.71 -6.12 65.19
N CYS A 799 29.46 -7.23 65.07
CA CYS A 799 30.24 -7.78 66.18
C CYS A 799 31.69 -7.26 66.24
N ASP A 800 32.07 -6.34 65.34
CA ASP A 800 33.43 -5.81 65.27
C ASP A 800 33.79 -5.00 66.54
N GLY A 801 34.98 -5.23 67.08
CA GLY A 801 35.47 -4.57 68.30
C GLY A 801 34.96 -5.10 69.65
N LEU A 802 34.08 -6.11 69.70
CA LEU A 802 33.57 -6.71 70.94
C LEU A 802 34.44 -7.89 71.44
N SER A 803 34.58 -8.08 72.76
CA SER A 803 35.36 -9.20 73.32
C SER A 803 34.70 -9.87 74.54
N GLY A 804 34.90 -11.19 74.69
CA GLY A 804 34.43 -11.94 75.86
C GLY A 804 32.94 -12.33 75.83
N LYS A 805 32.17 -11.96 76.87
CA LYS A 805 30.74 -12.34 77.00
C LYS A 805 29.84 -11.54 76.05
N GLU A 806 30.17 -10.27 75.80
CA GLU A 806 29.44 -9.35 74.91
C GLU A 806 29.46 -9.84 73.47
N LEU A 807 30.61 -10.32 73.00
CA LEU A 807 30.74 -10.94 71.68
C LEU A 807 29.78 -12.13 71.52
N LYS A 808 29.70 -13.03 72.51
CA LYS A 808 28.80 -14.19 72.45
C LYS A 808 27.32 -13.82 72.46
N ALA A 809 26.96 -12.70 73.09
CA ALA A 809 25.60 -12.16 73.07
C ALA A 809 25.25 -11.54 71.71
N ALA A 810 26.12 -10.68 71.19
CA ALA A 810 25.98 -10.05 69.88
C ALA A 810 25.92 -11.10 68.76
N GLU A 811 26.79 -12.12 68.79
CA GLU A 811 26.77 -13.22 67.83
C GLU A 811 25.45 -14.01 67.89
N LYS A 812 24.83 -14.14 69.07
CA LYS A 812 23.57 -14.87 69.24
C LYS A 812 22.39 -14.08 68.64
N VAL A 813 22.33 -12.77 68.87
CA VAL A 813 21.31 -11.87 68.32
C VAL A 813 21.45 -11.73 66.80
N ALA A 814 22.68 -11.53 66.30
CA ALA A 814 22.96 -11.44 64.87
C ALA A 814 22.59 -12.74 64.14
N ASN A 815 22.97 -13.91 64.68
CA ASN A 815 22.62 -15.19 64.06
C ASN A 815 21.11 -15.49 64.08
N ALA A 816 20.36 -15.01 65.07
CA ALA A 816 18.90 -15.17 65.12
C ALA A 816 18.22 -14.35 64.02
N ASN A 817 18.58 -13.08 63.88
CA ASN A 817 18.03 -12.20 62.86
C ASN A 817 18.47 -12.56 61.43
N ILE A 818 19.70 -13.07 61.24
CA ILE A 818 20.13 -13.61 59.94
C ILE A 818 19.26 -14.82 59.53
N ARG A 819 18.82 -15.66 60.49
CA ARG A 819 17.90 -16.76 60.20
C ARG A 819 16.51 -16.26 59.81
N ASP A 820 16.01 -15.22 60.49
CA ASP A 820 14.72 -14.61 60.16
C ASP A 820 14.76 -13.97 58.76
N LEU A 821 15.84 -13.25 58.41
CA LEU A 821 16.08 -12.71 57.07
C LEU A 821 16.05 -13.81 56.02
N VAL A 822 16.79 -14.90 56.25
CA VAL A 822 16.83 -16.04 55.31
C VAL A 822 15.45 -16.69 55.19
N THR A 823 14.65 -16.69 56.24
CA THR A 823 13.28 -17.23 56.24
C THR A 823 12.35 -16.35 55.41
N GLU A 824 12.36 -15.03 55.64
CA GLU A 824 11.55 -14.07 54.89
C GLU A 824 11.93 -14.08 53.39
N ALA A 825 13.23 -14.09 53.08
CA ALA A 825 13.71 -14.19 51.70
C ALA A 825 13.28 -15.51 51.02
N LYS A 826 13.30 -16.63 51.75
CA LYS A 826 12.79 -17.93 51.26
C LYS A 826 11.28 -17.93 51.02
N ASP A 827 10.51 -17.21 51.84
CA ASP A 827 9.06 -17.09 51.66
C ASP A 827 8.71 -16.25 50.42
N HIS A 828 9.44 -15.17 50.15
CA HIS A 828 9.31 -14.43 48.88
C HIS A 828 9.63 -15.30 47.66
N VAL A 829 10.72 -16.07 47.70
CA VAL A 829 11.06 -17.04 46.64
C VAL A 829 9.97 -18.10 46.48
N LYS A 830 9.37 -18.56 47.59
CA LYS A 830 8.27 -19.53 47.58
C LYS A 830 7.02 -18.95 46.92
N GLN A 831 6.72 -17.68 47.15
CA GLN A 831 5.61 -16.99 46.50
C GLN A 831 5.85 -16.84 44.98
N ILE A 832 7.03 -16.39 44.55
CA ILE A 832 7.36 -16.28 43.11
C ILE A 832 7.30 -17.66 42.43
N ARG A 833 7.78 -18.72 43.09
CA ARG A 833 7.65 -20.11 42.59
C ARG A 833 6.20 -20.58 42.49
N LYS A 834 5.32 -20.13 43.39
CA LYS A 834 3.88 -20.40 43.34
C LYS A 834 3.25 -19.70 42.15
N ASP A 835 3.56 -18.42 41.93
CA ASP A 835 3.05 -17.65 40.79
C ASP A 835 3.48 -18.26 39.45
N ILE A 836 4.76 -18.69 39.33
CA ILE A 836 5.26 -19.41 38.14
C ILE A 836 4.53 -20.74 37.95
N LYS A 837 4.20 -21.45 39.03
CA LYS A 837 3.46 -22.72 38.96
C LYS A 837 2.03 -22.48 38.46
N GLU A 838 1.34 -21.46 38.96
CA GLU A 838 0.00 -21.07 38.53
C GLU A 838 0.00 -20.64 37.04
N LEU A 839 0.96 -19.83 36.61
CA LEU A 839 1.14 -19.45 35.20
C LEU A 839 1.42 -20.66 34.28
N ARG A 840 2.22 -21.63 34.75
CA ARG A 840 2.49 -22.89 34.02
C ARG A 840 1.25 -23.79 33.93
N GLU A 841 0.44 -23.85 34.99
CA GLU A 841 -0.82 -24.59 34.99
C GLU A 841 -1.82 -23.95 34.01
N ALA A 842 -1.98 -22.62 34.04
CA ALA A 842 -2.80 -21.88 33.08
C ALA A 842 -2.35 -22.11 31.62
N MET A 843 -1.04 -22.13 31.37
CA MET A 843 -0.48 -22.45 30.05
C MET A 843 -0.76 -23.90 29.63
N LYS A 844 -0.71 -24.85 30.57
CA LYS A 844 -1.01 -26.26 30.29
C LYS A 844 -2.48 -26.46 29.97
N GLU A 845 -3.37 -25.78 30.67
CA GLU A 845 -4.81 -25.75 30.38
C GLU A 845 -5.10 -25.13 29.02
N ARG A 846 -4.51 -23.97 28.70
CA ARG A 846 -4.65 -23.34 27.37
C ARG A 846 -4.13 -24.23 26.24
N ASN A 847 -3.00 -24.91 26.45
CA ASN A 847 -2.46 -25.86 25.48
C ASN A 847 -3.33 -27.12 25.30
N LYS A 848 -3.99 -27.57 26.36
CA LYS A 848 -4.97 -28.66 26.30
C LYS A 848 -6.20 -28.22 25.53
N GLY A 849 -6.78 -27.07 25.89
CA GLY A 849 -7.90 -26.45 25.17
C GLY A 849 -7.60 -26.23 23.69
N ARG A 850 -6.37 -25.84 23.34
CA ARG A 850 -5.90 -25.74 21.95
C ARG A 850 -5.93 -27.07 21.20
N LYS A 851 -5.46 -28.15 21.84
CA LYS A 851 -5.49 -29.49 21.23
C LYS A 851 -6.92 -29.98 21.05
N ASP A 852 -7.77 -29.75 22.05
CA ASP A 852 -9.18 -30.17 22.04
C ASP A 852 -9.96 -29.41 20.97
N ALA A 853 -9.78 -28.08 20.87
CA ALA A 853 -10.39 -27.25 19.83
C ALA A 853 -9.92 -27.68 18.42
N ILE A 854 -8.62 -27.90 18.21
CA ILE A 854 -8.09 -28.36 16.92
C ILE A 854 -8.62 -29.74 16.53
N ALA A 855 -8.80 -30.64 17.50
CA ALA A 855 -9.37 -31.96 17.27
C ALA A 855 -10.88 -31.90 16.96
N ALA A 856 -11.61 -30.97 17.58
CA ALA A 856 -13.03 -30.77 17.33
C ALA A 856 -13.32 -30.25 15.92
N ILE A 857 -12.41 -29.49 15.28
CA ILE A 857 -12.62 -28.90 13.96
C ILE A 857 -12.97 -29.95 12.88
N SER A 858 -12.33 -31.12 12.87
CA SER A 858 -12.66 -32.15 11.87
C SER A 858 -14.09 -32.67 12.08
N GLY A 859 -14.49 -32.88 13.33
CA GLY A 859 -15.86 -33.27 13.68
C GLY A 859 -16.87 -32.16 13.40
N ASN A 860 -16.52 -30.89 13.62
CA ASN A 860 -17.40 -29.76 13.32
C ASN A 860 -17.70 -29.67 11.83
N ARG A 861 -16.71 -29.90 10.96
CA ARG A 861 -16.91 -29.86 9.50
C ARG A 861 -17.94 -30.89 9.03
N GLU A 862 -17.94 -32.07 9.64
CA GLU A 862 -18.88 -33.16 9.29
C GLU A 862 -20.25 -32.99 9.96
N ASN A 863 -20.28 -32.54 11.22
CA ASN A 863 -21.51 -32.42 12.00
C ASN A 863 -22.28 -31.12 11.75
N LEU A 864 -21.62 -30.07 11.24
CA LEU A 864 -22.18 -28.75 10.94
C LEU A 864 -21.92 -28.39 9.47
N GLU A 865 -22.29 -29.28 8.55
CA GLU A 865 -21.99 -29.13 7.11
C GLU A 865 -22.58 -27.84 6.52
N GLU A 866 -23.80 -27.45 6.91
CA GLU A 866 -24.46 -26.23 6.41
C GLU A 866 -23.72 -24.94 6.85
N GLU A 867 -23.42 -24.81 8.14
CA GLU A 867 -22.59 -23.68 8.66
C GLU A 867 -21.19 -23.67 8.02
N TYR A 868 -20.65 -24.85 7.68
CA TYR A 868 -19.33 -24.95 7.05
C TYR A 868 -19.36 -24.50 5.58
N GLU A 869 -20.43 -24.80 4.83
CA GLU A 869 -20.64 -24.29 3.47
C GLU A 869 -20.81 -22.77 3.45
N ASP A 870 -21.55 -22.21 4.42
CA ASP A 870 -21.66 -20.76 4.58
C ASP A 870 -20.29 -20.12 4.88
N TYR A 871 -19.48 -20.76 5.75
CA TYR A 871 -18.12 -20.31 6.00
C TYR A 871 -17.24 -20.38 4.74
N LYS A 872 -17.36 -21.42 3.90
CA LYS A 872 -16.64 -21.50 2.60
C LYS A 872 -17.05 -20.39 1.64
N GLY A 873 -18.31 -19.95 1.71
CA GLY A 873 -18.83 -18.80 0.96
C GLY A 873 -18.28 -17.46 1.42
N SER A 874 -17.86 -17.34 2.68
CA SER A 874 -17.39 -16.09 3.27
C SER A 874 -16.20 -15.45 2.55
N LEU A 875 -16.11 -14.12 2.65
CA LEU A 875 -14.98 -13.35 2.15
C LEU A 875 -13.64 -13.79 2.78
N LEU A 876 -13.62 -13.99 4.09
CA LEU A 876 -12.42 -14.42 4.82
C LEU A 876 -11.88 -15.74 4.28
N TYR A 877 -12.74 -16.75 4.11
CA TYR A 877 -12.34 -18.04 3.56
C TYR A 877 -11.82 -17.91 2.14
N SER A 878 -12.53 -17.18 1.27
CA SER A 878 -12.11 -17.00 -0.12
C SER A 878 -10.76 -16.28 -0.23
N MET A 879 -10.58 -15.17 0.46
CA MET A 879 -9.32 -14.40 0.46
C MET A 879 -8.16 -15.23 0.99
N LYS A 880 -8.38 -15.97 2.09
CA LYS A 880 -7.35 -16.80 2.69
C LYS A 880 -7.00 -18.02 1.85
N ASN A 881 -7.99 -18.80 1.41
CA ASN A 881 -7.77 -20.15 0.88
C ASN A 881 -7.74 -20.21 -0.64
N LYS A 882 -8.52 -19.36 -1.32
CA LYS A 882 -8.57 -19.34 -2.79
C LYS A 882 -7.50 -18.44 -3.40
N CYS A 883 -7.09 -17.37 -2.70
CA CYS A 883 -6.02 -16.48 -3.19
C CYS A 883 -4.61 -16.86 -2.70
N SER A 884 -4.48 -17.84 -1.81
CA SER A 884 -3.18 -18.34 -1.36
C SER A 884 -2.65 -19.47 -2.23
N THR A 885 -1.35 -19.46 -2.53
CA THR A 885 -0.68 -20.62 -3.13
C THR A 885 -0.22 -21.60 -2.05
N LYS A 886 -0.79 -22.81 -2.05
CA LYS A 886 -0.45 -23.93 -1.14
C LYS A 886 0.63 -24.83 -1.76
N VAL A 887 1.57 -25.32 -0.95
CA VAL A 887 2.61 -26.27 -1.40
C VAL A 887 2.07 -27.70 -1.40
N LEU A 888 1.97 -28.31 -2.59
CA LEU A 888 1.59 -29.72 -2.75
C LEU A 888 2.79 -30.53 -3.26
N GLY A 889 3.61 -31.06 -2.36
CA GLY A 889 4.57 -32.13 -2.66
C GLY A 889 5.79 -31.79 -3.54
N ASN A 890 6.62 -32.81 -3.81
CA ASN A 890 7.98 -32.67 -4.37
C ASN A 890 8.07 -32.56 -5.91
N ALA A 891 7.02 -32.94 -6.65
CA ALA A 891 7.03 -32.95 -8.12
C ALA A 891 6.65 -31.59 -8.77
N PRO A 892 5.69 -30.79 -8.24
CA PRO A 892 5.35 -29.46 -8.78
C PRO A 892 6.35 -28.35 -8.40
N LEU A 893 7.23 -28.62 -7.44
CA LEU A 893 8.16 -27.64 -6.86
C LEU A 893 9.08 -26.97 -7.91
N ARG A 894 9.41 -27.64 -9.03
CA ARG A 894 10.28 -27.06 -10.08
C ARG A 894 9.59 -26.01 -10.96
N GLU A 895 8.29 -26.17 -11.24
CA GLU A 895 7.50 -25.17 -11.98
C GLU A 895 7.11 -24.02 -11.05
N GLN A 896 6.70 -24.32 -9.82
CA GLN A 896 6.32 -23.32 -8.82
C GLN A 896 7.50 -22.47 -8.32
N ILE A 897 8.74 -22.99 -8.31
CA ILE A 897 9.93 -22.17 -8.01
C ILE A 897 10.22 -21.15 -9.14
N LYS A 898 9.79 -21.38 -10.39
CA LYS A 898 9.90 -20.34 -11.44
C LYS A 898 8.95 -19.18 -11.17
N GLU A 899 7.82 -19.45 -10.52
CA GLU A 899 6.84 -18.45 -10.08
C GLU A 899 7.22 -17.81 -8.73
N HIS A 900 8.28 -18.27 -8.07
CA HIS A 900 8.74 -17.69 -6.81
C HIS A 900 9.12 -16.21 -7.00
N PRO A 901 8.57 -15.27 -6.20
CA PRO A 901 8.71 -13.83 -6.43
C PRO A 901 10.16 -13.37 -6.64
N GLU A 902 11.09 -13.85 -5.81
CA GLU A 902 12.52 -13.51 -5.94
C GLU A 902 13.20 -14.10 -7.20
N VAL A 903 12.79 -15.28 -7.67
CA VAL A 903 13.39 -15.91 -8.87
C VAL A 903 12.82 -15.26 -10.14
N ALA A 904 11.50 -15.02 -10.14
CA ALA A 904 10.82 -14.26 -11.18
C ALA A 904 11.37 -12.83 -11.27
N GLN A 905 11.73 -12.20 -10.15
CA GLN A 905 12.38 -10.89 -10.15
C GLN A 905 13.77 -10.94 -10.81
N ILE A 906 14.62 -11.90 -10.45
CA ILE A 906 15.93 -12.03 -11.10
C ILE A 906 15.78 -12.27 -12.61
N ASP A 907 14.77 -13.05 -13.03
CA ASP A 907 14.47 -13.27 -14.44
C ASP A 907 13.98 -11.98 -15.15
N ARG A 908 13.16 -11.16 -14.49
CA ARG A 908 12.77 -9.83 -14.97
C ARG A 908 13.97 -8.89 -15.08
N ASP A 909 14.82 -8.80 -14.06
CA ASP A 909 15.99 -7.93 -14.03
C ASP A 909 16.99 -8.28 -15.15
N MET A 910 17.12 -9.57 -15.47
CA MET A 910 17.94 -10.03 -16.58
C MET A 910 17.34 -9.63 -17.94
N GLU A 911 16.03 -9.81 -18.12
CA GLU A 911 15.35 -9.42 -19.37
C GLU A 911 15.39 -7.90 -19.58
N GLU A 912 15.23 -7.12 -18.51
CA GLU A 912 15.36 -5.67 -18.55
C GLU A 912 16.76 -5.23 -18.99
N LYS A 913 17.82 -5.78 -18.37
CA LYS A 913 19.21 -5.48 -18.76
C LYS A 913 19.51 -5.91 -20.21
N ASN A 914 18.97 -7.05 -20.66
CA ASN A 914 19.10 -7.47 -22.06
C ASN A 914 18.35 -6.56 -23.04
N THR A 915 17.19 -6.04 -22.63
CA THR A 915 16.42 -5.06 -23.39
C THR A 915 17.17 -3.74 -23.48
N HIS A 916 17.78 -3.29 -22.38
CA HIS A 916 18.60 -2.08 -22.33
C HIS A 916 19.81 -2.16 -23.28
N ILE A 917 20.51 -3.29 -23.33
CA ILE A 917 21.61 -3.48 -24.29
C ILE A 917 21.11 -3.31 -25.73
N ARG A 918 19.95 -3.89 -26.06
CA ARG A 918 19.33 -3.75 -27.39
C ARG A 918 18.98 -2.29 -27.69
N GLU A 919 18.40 -1.58 -26.72
CA GLU A 919 18.02 -0.16 -26.85
C GLU A 919 19.23 0.77 -27.04
N LEU A 920 20.31 0.59 -26.27
CA LEU A 920 21.54 1.36 -26.43
C LEU A 920 22.16 1.18 -27.82
N GLN A 921 22.12 -0.04 -28.33
CA GLN A 921 22.61 -0.37 -29.68
C GLN A 921 21.74 0.28 -30.75
N GLU A 922 20.42 0.21 -30.62
CA GLU A 922 19.50 0.80 -31.59
C GLU A 922 19.53 2.33 -31.53
N ARG A 923 19.58 2.96 -30.35
CA ARG A 923 19.70 4.43 -30.18
C ARG A 923 20.97 4.96 -30.84
N LEU A 924 22.10 4.27 -30.65
CA LEU A 924 23.36 4.64 -31.29
C LEU A 924 23.28 4.46 -32.81
N LYS A 925 22.67 3.38 -33.29
CA LYS A 925 22.47 3.11 -34.72
C LYS A 925 21.57 4.17 -35.38
N VAL A 926 20.50 4.58 -34.70
CA VAL A 926 19.61 5.68 -35.13
C VAL A 926 20.39 6.98 -35.21
N GLN A 927 21.15 7.37 -34.18
CA GLN A 927 22.02 8.56 -34.23
C GLN A 927 23.02 8.49 -35.38
N ILE A 928 23.56 7.30 -35.66
CA ILE A 928 24.47 7.09 -36.78
C ILE A 928 23.75 7.36 -38.10
N ALA A 929 22.58 6.78 -38.29
CA ALA A 929 21.78 6.90 -39.49
C ALA A 929 21.34 8.35 -39.73
N LEU A 930 20.79 9.03 -38.71
CA LEU A 930 20.30 10.41 -38.80
C LEU A 930 21.38 11.38 -39.28
N TYR A 931 22.58 11.25 -38.73
CA TYR A 931 23.69 12.10 -39.14
C TYR A 931 24.21 11.77 -40.55
N LYS A 932 24.28 10.49 -40.92
CA LYS A 932 24.62 10.09 -42.30
C LYS A 932 23.61 10.70 -43.28
N THR A 933 22.33 10.70 -42.93
CA THR A 933 21.26 11.35 -43.71
C THR A 933 21.48 12.85 -43.78
N ARG A 934 21.80 13.53 -42.67
CA ARG A 934 22.12 14.97 -42.63
C ARG A 934 23.29 15.32 -43.56
N ILE A 935 24.39 14.58 -43.50
CA ILE A 935 25.55 14.85 -44.35
C ILE A 935 25.28 14.52 -45.81
N THR A 936 24.53 13.44 -46.09
CA THR A 936 24.09 13.12 -47.45
C THR A 936 23.21 14.24 -48.02
N TYR A 937 22.31 14.77 -47.21
CA TYR A 937 21.48 15.92 -47.56
C TYR A 937 22.32 17.17 -47.83
N LEU A 938 23.22 17.56 -46.92
CA LEU A 938 24.11 18.71 -47.13
C LEU A 938 24.99 18.54 -48.39
N ARG A 939 25.44 17.32 -48.69
CA ARG A 939 26.17 17.02 -49.94
C ARG A 939 25.28 17.05 -51.18
N SER A 940 24.01 16.66 -51.07
CA SER A 940 23.06 16.77 -52.18
C SER A 940 22.81 18.22 -52.56
N LEU A 941 22.81 19.14 -51.57
CA LEU A 941 22.70 20.57 -51.81
C LEU A 941 23.90 21.12 -52.61
N LEU A 942 25.11 20.57 -52.47
CA LEU A 942 26.26 20.97 -53.32
C LEU A 942 26.05 20.70 -54.82
N LYS A 943 25.12 19.80 -55.16
CA LYS A 943 24.78 19.46 -56.56
C LYS A 943 23.69 20.36 -57.14
N THR A 944 23.16 21.29 -56.33
CA THR A 944 22.18 22.30 -56.78
C THR A 944 22.90 23.58 -57.24
N ASP A 945 22.17 24.45 -57.93
CA ASP A 945 22.69 25.75 -58.39
C ASP A 945 22.89 26.71 -57.21
N LEU A 946 24.05 26.57 -56.57
CA LEU A 946 24.55 27.43 -55.50
C LEU A 946 25.70 28.30 -55.99
N THR A 947 25.83 29.51 -55.44
CA THR A 947 26.96 30.42 -55.73
C THR A 947 28.29 29.85 -55.21
N VAL A 948 29.40 30.43 -55.66
CA VAL A 948 30.75 29.99 -55.24
C VAL A 948 30.95 30.20 -53.74
N GLU A 949 30.45 31.31 -53.17
CA GLU A 949 30.52 31.57 -51.73
C GLU A 949 29.65 30.57 -50.94
N GLU A 950 28.44 30.28 -51.41
CA GLU A 950 27.52 29.34 -50.78
C GLU A 950 28.07 27.91 -50.78
N LYS A 951 28.65 27.46 -51.90
CA LYS A 951 29.33 26.17 -52.00
C LYS A 951 30.51 26.09 -51.06
N THR A 952 31.24 27.19 -50.86
CA THR A 952 32.40 27.25 -49.96
C THR A 952 31.97 27.17 -48.50
N LEU A 953 30.95 27.93 -48.10
CA LEU A 953 30.42 27.94 -46.75
C LEU A 953 29.78 26.58 -46.39
N LEU A 954 29.04 25.97 -47.33
CA LEU A 954 28.46 24.64 -47.18
C LEU A 954 29.55 23.56 -47.06
N ARG A 955 30.64 23.63 -47.83
CA ARG A 955 31.79 22.71 -47.69
C ARG A 955 32.49 22.84 -46.34
N THR A 956 32.67 24.07 -45.84
CA THR A 956 33.25 24.32 -44.50
C THR A 956 32.34 23.78 -43.40
N ASN A 957 31.03 23.99 -43.52
CA ASN A 957 30.05 23.46 -42.59
C ASN A 957 30.08 21.91 -42.57
N ILE A 958 30.02 21.26 -43.74
CA ILE A 958 30.13 19.79 -43.87
C ILE A 958 31.41 19.27 -43.22
N LYS A 959 32.55 19.93 -43.42
CA LYS A 959 33.82 19.56 -42.77
C LYS A 959 33.74 19.69 -41.25
N SER A 960 33.22 20.80 -40.74
CA SER A 960 33.08 21.07 -39.30
C SER A 960 32.11 20.09 -38.62
N GLU A 961 30.92 19.87 -39.18
CA GLU A 961 29.94 18.88 -38.69
C GLU A 961 30.54 17.47 -38.71
N THR A 962 31.28 17.10 -39.76
CA THR A 962 31.95 15.79 -39.89
C THR A 962 33.02 15.56 -38.83
N LYS A 963 33.81 16.58 -38.52
CA LYS A 963 34.82 16.48 -37.46
C LYS A 963 34.16 16.38 -36.07
N TYR A 964 33.20 17.25 -35.78
CA TYR A 964 32.48 17.27 -34.52
C TYR A 964 31.76 15.94 -34.24
N TYR A 965 31.04 15.43 -35.23
CA TYR A 965 30.31 14.19 -35.11
C TYR A 965 31.18 12.95 -34.96
N ARG A 966 32.29 12.85 -35.70
CA ARG A 966 33.25 11.74 -35.53
C ARG A 966 33.74 11.66 -34.09
N LYS A 967 34.02 12.81 -33.47
CA LYS A 967 34.42 12.89 -32.06
C LYS A 967 33.31 12.39 -31.12
N ILE A 968 32.07 12.83 -31.34
CA ILE A 968 30.91 12.40 -30.52
C ILE A 968 30.67 10.89 -30.64
N ILE A 969 30.67 10.33 -31.84
CA ILE A 969 30.44 8.89 -32.04
C ILE A 969 31.49 8.06 -31.33
N VAL A 970 32.77 8.43 -31.44
CA VAL A 970 33.85 7.68 -30.81
C VAL A 970 33.67 7.69 -29.30
N SER A 971 33.33 8.85 -28.74
CA SER A 971 33.02 9.00 -27.31
C SER A 971 31.82 8.13 -26.89
N LYS A 972 30.68 8.24 -27.60
CA LYS A 972 29.46 7.47 -27.31
C LYS A 972 29.65 5.97 -27.48
N ARG A 973 30.39 5.51 -28.51
CA ARG A 973 30.74 4.09 -28.67
C ARG A 973 31.54 3.56 -27.50
N LYS A 974 32.51 4.34 -27.02
CA LYS A 974 33.34 3.97 -25.87
C LYS A 974 32.49 3.89 -24.59
N TYR A 975 31.60 4.87 -24.39
CA TYR A 975 30.65 4.91 -23.27
C TYR A 975 29.66 3.72 -23.29
N ASN A 976 28.94 3.50 -24.40
CA ASN A 976 28.01 2.39 -24.54
C ASN A 976 28.70 1.03 -24.36
N LYS A 977 29.93 0.85 -24.89
CA LYS A 977 30.70 -0.38 -24.72
C LYS A 977 31.08 -0.63 -23.25
N LYS A 978 31.32 0.43 -22.47
CA LYS A 978 31.58 0.34 -21.02
C LYS A 978 30.32 -0.12 -20.29
N ILE A 979 29.17 0.49 -20.58
CA ILE A 979 27.87 0.10 -19.99
C ILE A 979 27.51 -1.35 -20.35
N GLU A 980 27.58 -1.71 -21.64
CA GLU A 980 27.28 -3.06 -22.12
C GLU A 980 28.16 -4.11 -21.43
N SER A 981 29.46 -3.82 -21.24
CA SER A 981 30.38 -4.70 -20.51
C SER A 981 30.01 -4.85 -19.04
N ASN A 982 29.65 -3.76 -18.35
CA ASN A 982 29.22 -3.78 -16.97
C ASN A 982 27.91 -4.57 -16.80
N MET A 983 26.90 -4.30 -17.64
CA MET A 983 25.62 -5.03 -17.61
C MET A 983 25.80 -6.52 -17.90
N LYS A 984 26.64 -6.91 -18.87
CA LYS A 984 26.94 -8.33 -19.11
C LYS A 984 27.62 -9.00 -17.93
N LYS A 985 28.44 -8.27 -17.16
CA LYS A 985 29.02 -8.80 -15.90
C LYS A 985 27.94 -8.95 -14.83
N GLU A 986 27.02 -8.01 -14.71
CA GLU A 986 25.90 -8.08 -13.78
C GLU A 986 24.93 -9.19 -14.11
N ILE A 987 24.55 -9.38 -15.37
CA ILE A 987 23.74 -10.51 -15.82
C ILE A 987 24.40 -11.82 -15.41
N LYS A 988 25.71 -11.97 -15.61
CA LYS A 988 26.46 -13.15 -15.14
C LYS A 988 26.47 -13.30 -13.61
N LYS A 989 26.44 -12.21 -12.85
CA LYS A 989 26.30 -12.24 -11.39
C LYS A 989 24.88 -12.68 -11.01
N LEU A 990 23.85 -12.11 -11.63
CA LEU A 990 22.44 -12.44 -11.44
C LEU A 990 22.16 -13.90 -11.79
N GLU A 991 22.72 -14.45 -12.87
CA GLU A 991 22.63 -15.88 -13.20
C GLU A 991 23.21 -16.77 -12.10
N LYS A 992 24.36 -16.37 -11.54
CA LYS A 992 24.98 -17.08 -10.40
C LYS A 992 24.14 -16.94 -9.14
N THR A 993 23.60 -15.77 -8.86
CA THR A 993 22.71 -15.50 -7.72
C THR A 993 21.42 -16.29 -7.84
N ARG A 994 20.78 -16.31 -9.01
CA ARG A 994 19.62 -17.14 -9.36
C ARG A 994 19.89 -18.59 -9.06
N LYS A 995 21.02 -19.14 -9.53
CA LYS A 995 21.41 -20.52 -9.28
C LYS A 995 21.67 -20.81 -7.78
N LYS A 996 22.33 -19.88 -7.08
CA LYS A 996 22.57 -19.98 -5.63
C LYS A 996 21.28 -19.91 -4.83
N LYS A 997 20.39 -18.97 -5.15
CA LYS A 997 19.11 -18.76 -4.46
C LYS A 997 18.13 -19.88 -4.75
N TYR A 998 18.04 -20.36 -5.98
CA TYR A 998 17.33 -21.58 -6.33
C TYR A 998 17.80 -22.78 -5.48
N ASN A 999 19.12 -22.97 -5.37
CA ASN A 999 19.69 -24.02 -4.53
C ASN A 999 19.49 -23.76 -3.03
N SER A 1000 19.49 -22.50 -2.60
CA SER A 1000 19.25 -22.08 -1.22
C SER A 1000 17.81 -22.33 -0.83
N VAL A 1001 16.82 -21.85 -1.58
CA VAL A 1001 15.38 -22.10 -1.36
C VAL A 1001 15.11 -23.60 -1.33
N LYS A 1002 15.65 -24.35 -2.29
CA LYS A 1002 15.59 -25.81 -2.30
C LYS A 1002 16.20 -26.44 -1.02
N LYS A 1003 17.30 -25.88 -0.51
CA LYS A 1003 17.98 -26.35 0.71
C LYS A 1003 17.26 -25.89 1.98
N THR A 1004 16.67 -24.69 2.01
CA THR A 1004 15.88 -24.13 3.11
C THR A 1004 14.58 -24.90 3.26
N VAL A 1005 13.88 -25.19 2.17
CA VAL A 1005 12.69 -26.06 2.20
C VAL A 1005 13.07 -27.45 2.71
N LYS A 1006 14.17 -28.05 2.22
CA LYS A 1006 14.68 -29.33 2.74
C LYS A 1006 15.10 -29.26 4.21
N ASN A 1007 15.69 -28.14 4.63
CA ASN A 1007 16.17 -27.94 6.00
C ASN A 1007 15.01 -27.63 6.94
N GLN A 1008 14.00 -26.86 6.57
CA GLN A 1008 12.78 -26.63 7.35
C GLN A 1008 12.05 -27.95 7.58
N ILE A 1009 11.90 -28.79 6.55
CA ILE A 1009 11.37 -30.16 6.71
C ILE A 1009 12.23 -31.00 7.66
N ARG A 1010 13.57 -30.82 7.64
CA ARG A 1010 14.51 -31.54 8.51
C ARG A 1010 14.57 -30.95 9.94
N ASP A 1011 14.37 -29.66 10.08
CA ASP A 1011 14.45 -28.89 11.31
C ASP A 1011 13.12 -28.94 12.05
N GLU A 1012 11.99 -29.09 11.39
CA GLU A 1012 10.72 -29.50 12.01
C GLU A 1012 10.80 -30.93 12.53
N LYS A 1013 11.42 -31.85 11.77
CA LYS A 1013 11.76 -33.19 12.27
C LYS A 1013 12.70 -33.13 13.48
N LYS A 1014 13.76 -32.32 13.43
CA LYS A 1014 14.70 -32.15 14.55
C LYS A 1014 14.07 -31.42 15.74
N LYS A 1015 13.25 -30.39 15.56
CA LYS A 1015 12.52 -29.67 16.61
C LYS A 1015 11.53 -30.61 17.30
N LYS A 1016 10.79 -31.46 16.57
CA LYS A 1016 9.98 -32.54 17.18
C LYS A 1016 10.81 -33.52 18.00
N THR A 1017 12.04 -33.81 17.58
CA THR A 1017 12.96 -34.72 18.30
C THR A 1017 13.72 -34.04 19.44
N ALA A 1018 13.97 -32.73 19.32
CA ALA A 1018 14.63 -31.87 20.29
C ALA A 1018 13.68 -31.48 21.42
N ILE A 1019 12.40 -31.20 21.13
CA ILE A 1019 11.35 -31.04 22.15
C ILE A 1019 11.23 -32.33 22.98
N LYS A 1020 11.26 -33.52 22.34
CA LYS A 1020 11.31 -34.81 23.05
C LYS A 1020 12.62 -35.04 23.84
N ARG A 1021 13.74 -34.46 23.42
CA ARG A 1021 15.05 -34.56 24.10
C ARG A 1021 15.24 -33.51 25.19
N GLU A 1022 14.67 -32.32 25.06
CA GLU A 1022 14.62 -31.26 26.07
C GLU A 1022 13.68 -31.68 27.20
N GLU A 1023 12.54 -32.32 26.92
CA GLU A 1023 11.70 -32.93 27.96
C GLU A 1023 12.46 -34.00 28.77
N ALA A 1024 13.39 -34.72 28.13
CA ALA A 1024 14.25 -35.72 28.77
C ALA A 1024 15.52 -35.14 29.44
N ASN A 1025 16.06 -34.04 28.91
CA ASN A 1025 17.24 -33.35 29.46
C ASN A 1025 16.87 -32.40 30.61
N LEU A 1026 15.69 -31.77 30.59
CA LEU A 1026 15.14 -30.98 31.70
C LEU A 1026 14.97 -31.85 32.96
N ARG A 1027 14.71 -33.16 32.80
CA ARG A 1027 14.73 -34.15 33.89
C ARG A 1027 16.14 -34.53 34.38
N LYS A 1028 17.19 -34.28 33.59
CA LYS A 1028 18.59 -34.65 33.89
C LYS A 1028 19.44 -33.47 34.39
N THR A 1029 19.18 -32.24 33.95
CA THR A 1029 19.85 -31.02 34.46
C THR A 1029 19.43 -30.66 35.88
N LEU A 1030 18.25 -31.13 36.35
CA LEU A 1030 17.81 -31.02 37.75
C LEU A 1030 18.64 -31.85 38.77
N ARG A 1031 19.77 -32.46 38.36
CA ARG A 1031 20.61 -33.29 39.24
C ARG A 1031 22.09 -32.91 39.31
N LYS A 1032 22.55 -31.89 38.59
CA LYS A 1032 23.97 -31.53 38.58
C LYS A 1032 24.15 -30.05 38.35
N GLN A 1033 24.45 -29.30 39.41
CA GLN A 1033 25.76 -28.66 39.62
C GLN A 1033 25.66 -27.64 40.74
N GLY A 1034 26.66 -27.66 41.61
CA GLY A 1034 26.90 -26.67 42.64
C GLY A 1034 28.13 -25.81 42.31
N GLU A 1035 28.20 -24.73 43.07
CA GLU A 1035 29.33 -23.83 43.38
C GLU A 1035 29.75 -22.78 42.34
N LEU A 1036 29.47 -21.52 42.67
CA LEU A 1036 30.41 -20.38 42.65
C LEU A 1036 29.84 -19.22 43.52
N LYS A 1037 30.70 -18.58 44.32
CA LYS A 1037 30.42 -17.42 45.19
C LYS A 1037 30.63 -16.12 44.41
N GLU A 1038 29.67 -15.20 44.42
CA GLU A 1038 29.84 -13.78 44.05
C GLU A 1038 28.90 -12.88 44.89
N GLU A 1039 29.27 -11.60 44.98
CA GLU A 1039 28.70 -10.51 45.80
C GLU A 1039 27.19 -10.28 45.59
N ILE A 1040 26.50 -9.73 46.60
CA ILE A 1040 25.03 -9.55 46.58
C ILE A 1040 24.65 -8.26 45.82
N HIS A 1041 24.12 -8.38 44.60
CA HIS A 1041 23.64 -7.31 43.74
C HIS A 1041 22.11 -7.21 43.64
N HIS A 1042 21.34 -8.16 44.18
CA HIS A 1042 19.89 -8.19 44.01
C HIS A 1042 19.13 -7.19 44.91
N ASP A 1043 18.35 -6.27 44.33
CA ASP A 1043 17.65 -5.17 45.05
C ASP A 1043 16.75 -5.63 46.22
N LEU A 1044 16.02 -6.75 46.04
CA LEU A 1044 15.22 -7.35 47.12
C LEU A 1044 16.09 -7.78 48.33
N LEU A 1045 17.25 -8.41 48.07
CA LEU A 1045 18.17 -8.85 49.10
C LEU A 1045 18.82 -7.64 49.79
N LYS A 1046 19.13 -6.58 49.03
CA LYS A 1046 19.63 -5.32 49.58
C LYS A 1046 18.65 -4.67 50.56
N ASN A 1047 17.37 -4.59 50.20
CA ASN A 1047 16.32 -4.04 51.06
C ASN A 1047 16.10 -4.88 52.32
N LEU A 1048 16.07 -6.21 52.20
CA LEU A 1048 15.95 -7.11 53.36
C LEU A 1048 17.19 -7.03 54.27
N THR A 1049 18.39 -6.95 53.70
CA THR A 1049 19.65 -6.78 54.44
C THR A 1049 19.62 -5.49 55.27
N GLN A 1050 19.17 -4.39 54.70
CA GLN A 1050 19.06 -3.10 55.41
C GLN A 1050 18.01 -3.13 56.53
N LYS A 1051 16.85 -3.77 56.30
CA LYS A 1051 15.79 -3.97 57.30
C LYS A 1051 16.30 -4.74 58.53
N TYR A 1052 16.94 -5.89 58.32
CA TYR A 1052 17.43 -6.71 59.43
C TYR A 1052 18.68 -6.16 60.08
N ARG A 1053 19.48 -5.35 59.38
CA ARG A 1053 20.58 -4.58 60.01
C ARG A 1053 20.04 -3.64 61.08
N ALA A 1054 18.96 -2.90 60.79
CA ALA A 1054 18.33 -2.02 61.78
C ALA A 1054 17.77 -2.80 62.97
N LYS A 1055 17.09 -3.92 62.70
CA LYS A 1055 16.51 -4.80 63.73
C LYS A 1055 17.55 -5.42 64.65
N ILE A 1056 18.72 -5.85 64.13
CA ILE A 1056 19.79 -6.40 64.96
C ILE A 1056 20.33 -5.37 65.95
N MET A 1057 20.46 -4.10 65.53
CA MET A 1057 20.93 -3.03 66.42
C MET A 1057 19.93 -2.75 67.55
N GLU A 1058 18.63 -2.81 67.26
CA GLU A 1058 17.56 -2.65 68.25
C GLU A 1058 17.54 -3.82 69.25
N ASP A 1059 17.57 -5.07 68.76
CA ASP A 1059 17.57 -6.27 69.61
C ASP A 1059 18.82 -6.40 70.49
N MET A 1060 19.94 -5.74 70.15
CA MET A 1060 21.14 -5.70 70.98
C MET A 1060 20.98 -4.78 72.20
N VAL A 1061 20.31 -3.64 72.04
CA VAL A 1061 20.04 -2.71 73.15
C VAL A 1061 19.17 -3.39 74.21
N ASP A 1062 18.12 -4.11 73.78
CA ASP A 1062 17.23 -4.87 74.67
C ASP A 1062 17.92 -6.02 75.42
N TYR A 1063 19.01 -6.56 74.87
CA TYR A 1063 19.75 -7.66 75.49
C TYR A 1063 20.69 -7.17 76.61
N ASP A 1064 21.32 -6.00 76.43
CA ASP A 1064 22.19 -5.41 77.46
C ASP A 1064 21.40 -5.01 78.71
N GLU A 1065 20.18 -4.49 78.55
CA GLU A 1065 19.30 -4.18 79.69
C GLU A 1065 18.95 -5.42 80.54
N LYS A 1066 18.72 -6.57 79.89
CA LYS A 1066 18.39 -7.83 80.59
C LYS A 1066 19.58 -8.44 81.33
N MET A 1067 20.80 -8.27 80.83
CA MET A 1067 22.01 -8.82 81.47
C MET A 1067 22.34 -8.12 82.79
N VAL A 1068 22.05 -6.83 82.91
CA VAL A 1068 22.25 -6.04 84.14
C VAL A 1068 21.32 -6.52 85.26
N GLU A 1069 20.07 -6.89 84.93
CA GLU A 1069 19.10 -7.39 85.90
C GLU A 1069 19.51 -8.77 86.48
N GLU A 1070 20.01 -9.69 85.64
CA GLU A 1070 20.40 -11.05 86.07
C GLU A 1070 21.64 -11.10 87.00
N GLU A 1071 22.60 -10.18 86.85
CA GLU A 1071 23.78 -10.16 87.74
C GLU A 1071 23.42 -9.71 89.16
N ARG A 1072 22.38 -8.88 89.30
CA ARG A 1072 21.87 -8.40 90.58
C ARG A 1072 21.26 -9.54 91.42
N GLU A 1073 20.50 -10.44 90.79
CA GLU A 1073 19.86 -11.57 91.47
C GLU A 1073 20.86 -12.67 91.91
N LYS A 1074 21.92 -12.92 91.13
CA LYS A 1074 22.92 -13.97 91.44
C LYS A 1074 23.78 -13.63 92.65
N ALA A 1075 23.99 -12.35 92.96
CA ALA A 1075 24.73 -11.91 94.14
C ALA A 1075 24.00 -12.27 95.44
N GLU A 1076 22.69 -12.04 95.51
CA GLU A 1076 21.86 -12.29 96.71
C GLU A 1076 21.74 -13.79 97.05
N ALA A 1077 21.73 -14.66 96.05
CA ALA A 1077 21.61 -16.12 96.26
C ALA A 1077 22.87 -16.77 96.86
N LYS A 1078 24.05 -16.19 96.65
CA LYS A 1078 25.33 -16.76 97.11
C LYS A 1078 25.52 -16.61 98.62
N GLU A 1079 25.03 -15.52 99.21
CA GLU A 1079 25.16 -15.24 100.65
C GLU A 1079 24.33 -16.20 101.51
N LYS A 1080 23.14 -16.58 101.05
CA LYS A 1080 22.24 -17.51 101.78
C LYS A 1080 22.80 -18.93 101.91
N LYS A 1081 23.56 -19.43 100.92
CA LYS A 1081 24.09 -20.81 100.93
C LYS A 1081 25.27 -21.03 101.87
N ALA A 1082 26.02 -19.99 102.25
CA ALA A 1082 27.17 -20.13 103.14
C ALA A 1082 26.76 -20.45 104.59
N LYS A 1083 25.67 -19.84 105.08
CA LYS A 1083 25.21 -19.96 106.47
C LYS A 1083 24.66 -21.36 106.82
N GLU A 1084 24.07 -22.09 105.87
CA GLU A 1084 23.46 -23.42 106.12
C GLU A 1084 24.50 -24.54 106.30
N LYS A 1085 25.65 -24.43 105.63
CA LYS A 1085 26.64 -25.52 105.56
C LYS A 1085 27.41 -25.74 106.87
N GLU A 1086 27.49 -24.72 107.71
CA GLU A 1086 28.22 -24.76 108.98
C GLU A 1086 27.43 -25.48 110.08
N ARG A 1087 26.09 -25.41 110.03
CA ARG A 1087 25.16 -26.04 110.99
C ARG A 1087 25.23 -27.57 110.96
N ILE A 1088 25.29 -28.16 109.76
CA ILE A 1088 25.23 -29.63 109.56
C ILE A 1088 26.50 -30.34 110.08
N LYS A 1089 27.65 -29.66 110.16
CA LYS A 1089 28.92 -30.29 110.54
C LYS A 1089 29.00 -30.62 112.04
N GLN A 1090 28.27 -29.91 112.89
CA GLN A 1090 28.31 -30.13 114.35
C GLN A 1090 27.45 -31.32 114.81
N GLU A 1091 26.42 -31.69 114.07
CA GLU A 1091 25.45 -32.71 114.45
C GLU A 1091 26.01 -34.15 114.32
N ASN A 1092 26.74 -34.42 113.24
CA ASN A 1092 27.30 -35.74 112.92
C ASN A 1092 28.39 -36.24 113.90
N ALA A 1093 28.98 -35.37 114.73
CA ALA A 1093 30.02 -35.77 115.67
C ALA A 1093 29.44 -36.48 116.92
N ARG A 1094 28.19 -36.20 117.30
CA ARG A 1094 27.56 -36.74 118.51
C ARG A 1094 27.11 -38.20 118.38
N GLU A 1095 26.63 -38.62 117.21
CA GLU A 1095 26.06 -39.97 117.02
C GLU A 1095 27.09 -41.11 117.11
N ARG A 1096 28.32 -40.89 116.66
CA ARG A 1096 29.35 -41.95 116.58
C ARG A 1096 29.81 -42.48 117.94
N LEU A 1097 29.60 -41.76 119.03
CA LEU A 1097 30.04 -42.18 120.36
C LEU A 1097 29.09 -43.24 120.98
N ALA A 1098 27.79 -43.16 120.69
CA ALA A 1098 26.75 -43.99 121.32
C ALA A 1098 26.72 -45.44 120.78
N GLU A 1099 27.12 -45.66 119.52
CA GLU A 1099 27.06 -46.97 118.85
C GLU A 1099 28.04 -48.00 119.47
N ARG A 1100 29.20 -47.56 119.95
CA ARG A 1100 30.28 -48.45 120.42
C ARG A 1100 29.97 -49.20 121.71
N GLU A 1101 29.10 -48.68 122.56
CA GLU A 1101 28.78 -49.29 123.86
C GLU A 1101 27.81 -50.47 123.75
N ARG A 1102 26.85 -50.43 122.82
CA ARG A 1102 25.81 -51.48 122.67
C ARG A 1102 26.39 -52.83 122.25
N VAL A 1103 27.39 -52.83 121.36
CA VAL A 1103 27.95 -54.07 120.75
C VAL A 1103 28.69 -54.96 121.77
N ARG A 1104 29.15 -54.40 122.90
CA ARG A 1104 29.92 -55.16 123.89
C ARG A 1104 29.06 -56.07 124.76
N GLN A 1105 27.82 -55.68 125.06
CA GLN A 1105 26.94 -56.43 125.98
C GLN A 1105 26.31 -57.67 125.34
N GLU A 1106 26.13 -57.68 124.01
CA GLU A 1106 25.45 -58.76 123.28
C GLU A 1106 26.27 -60.07 123.18
N LYS A 1107 27.61 -59.97 123.13
CA LYS A 1107 28.49 -61.14 122.94
C LYS A 1107 28.58 -62.08 124.13
N GLU A 1108 28.27 -61.61 125.34
CA GLU A 1108 28.45 -62.39 126.57
C GLU A 1108 27.28 -63.36 126.82
N ALA A 1109 26.05 -62.98 126.42
CA ALA A 1109 24.85 -63.79 126.58
C ALA A 1109 24.84 -65.06 125.70
N LEU A 1110 25.40 -65.00 124.49
CA LEU A 1110 25.34 -66.08 123.49
C LEU A 1110 26.21 -67.32 123.84
N ARG A 1111 27.20 -67.18 124.73
CA ARG A 1111 28.10 -68.28 125.09
C ARG A 1111 27.49 -69.26 126.09
N LYS A 1112 26.57 -68.82 126.95
CA LYS A 1112 25.97 -69.68 127.99
C LYS A 1112 24.90 -70.63 127.44
N THR A 1113 24.16 -70.22 126.41
CA THR A 1113 23.06 -71.01 125.81
C THR A 1113 23.56 -72.21 125.00
N LYS A 1114 24.67 -72.10 124.27
CA LYS A 1114 25.17 -73.17 123.36
C LYS A 1114 25.72 -74.43 124.04
N LYS A 1115 26.03 -74.41 125.34
CA LYS A 1115 26.64 -75.57 126.02
C LYS A 1115 25.58 -76.57 126.53
N ALA A 1116 24.40 -76.09 126.89
CA ALA A 1116 23.31 -76.93 127.42
C ALA A 1116 22.58 -77.77 126.35
N GLU A 1117 22.55 -77.32 125.08
CA GLU A 1117 21.88 -78.05 123.99
C GLU A 1117 22.63 -79.32 123.55
N LYS A 1118 23.98 -79.35 123.65
CA LYS A 1118 24.79 -80.46 123.13
C LYS A 1118 24.71 -81.75 123.95
N GLU A 1119 24.35 -81.69 125.23
CA GLU A 1119 24.17 -82.89 126.07
C GLU A 1119 22.83 -83.59 125.81
N LYS A 1120 21.81 -82.86 125.35
CA LYS A 1120 20.48 -83.41 125.05
C LYS A 1120 20.44 -84.22 123.74
N GLU A 1121 21.15 -83.74 122.72
CA GLU A 1121 21.07 -84.29 121.35
C GLU A 1121 21.78 -85.66 121.17
N ARG A 1122 22.70 -86.02 122.07
CA ARG A 1122 23.38 -87.33 122.01
C ARG A 1122 22.53 -88.48 122.58
N ALA A 1123 21.64 -88.20 123.53
CA ALA A 1123 20.76 -89.22 124.13
C ALA A 1123 19.62 -89.67 123.19
N GLU A 1124 19.18 -88.81 122.25
CA GLU A 1124 18.06 -89.12 121.34
C GLU A 1124 18.47 -89.91 120.09
N LYS A 1125 19.72 -89.77 119.60
CA LYS A 1125 20.14 -90.40 118.34
C LYS A 1125 20.38 -91.92 118.43
N GLU A 1126 20.49 -92.49 119.63
CA GLU A 1126 20.65 -93.92 119.86
C GLU A 1126 19.31 -94.70 119.80
N ALA A 1127 18.16 -94.00 119.92
CA ALA A 1127 16.81 -94.60 119.88
C ALA A 1127 16.21 -94.72 118.46
N THR A 1128 16.67 -93.94 117.47
CA THR A 1128 16.16 -93.93 116.07
C THR A 1128 16.85 -94.90 115.11
N ARG A 1129 17.61 -95.86 115.65
CA ARG A 1129 18.06 -97.06 114.94
C ARG A 1129 16.98 -98.13 115.06
N LYS A 1130 15.83 -98.07 114.34
CA LYS A 1130 14.95 -99.28 114.21
C LYS A 1130 13.83 -99.36 113.16
N ASN A 1131 13.39 -98.32 112.43
CA ASN A 1131 12.23 -98.48 111.54
C ASN A 1131 12.43 -98.00 110.08
N GLN A 1132 12.47 -98.97 109.16
CA GLN A 1132 11.85 -98.99 107.81
C GLN A 1132 12.47 -98.05 106.75
N ARG A 1133 13.35 -98.46 105.81
CA ARG A 1133 13.26 -99.46 104.72
C ARG A 1133 11.83 -99.94 104.37
N LYS A 1134 11.19 -99.35 103.33
CA LYS A 1134 10.58 -100.05 102.16
C LYS A 1134 9.79 -99.11 101.22
N GLN A 1135 10.23 -99.17 99.96
CA GLN A 1135 9.50 -99.14 98.69
C GLN A 1135 9.02 -97.85 97.98
N PRO A 1136 9.04 -97.87 96.62
CA PRO A 1136 8.85 -96.72 95.73
C PRO A 1136 7.57 -96.77 94.88
N LYS A 1137 7.12 -95.59 94.43
CA LYS A 1137 6.80 -95.26 93.04
C LYS A 1137 6.54 -93.76 92.93
#